data_AF-A0A7Y0EZU0-F1
#
_entry.id   AF-A0A7Y0EZU0-F1
#
_cell.length_a   1.000
_cell.length_b   1.000
_cell.length_c   1.000
_cell.angle_alpha   90.00
_cell.angle_beta   90.00
_cell.angle_gamma   90.00
#
_symmetry.space_group_name_H-M   'P 1'
#
loop_
_entity.id
_entity.type
_entity.pdbx_description
1 polymer ?
#
loop_
_entity_poly.entity_id
_entity_poly.type
_entity_poly.pdbx_seq_one_letter_code
_entity_poly.pdbx_strand_id
1 'polypeptide(L)'
;MCDTAKTLQPWLHDKLALLQAPCQLWMGKDGVVDGASATGFYMGDVRLISAIVLDVNGEVPTPISVSRDSADTALIVSVPRSLEGPTADPRFRVTVSQHVQTWGMTQQIVIESGRDDDVQLPVRVTVVPDMSTMQEIKGGARSSALERNAIKINIDPGNGIDVADDQGNAYTVRADHVDDVSWHAHAVTLTWHCKVPANGEVRLSWDLVAQPNRVAPVAAAITPCPWANMRVTGADWRVCQWINTSLQDLAALRMTIADDPDHVFLAAGAPWYFTLFGRDSLWSARFMLPLDITVAMDTLRVLARFQATEHDVQSNAEPGKIMHELRGERLVSQGTFAGTLSLPPLYYGTIDATPLWIIVLGEALRWGAPTEEVRELLPNLQAALAWLRDWGDCDGDGFLEYVDRTGHGLSNQGWKDSGDSVRWNDGRIADGPIALCEVQGYAYQAALEGAELLETFGLPGAEEWRSWAAQLKMRFNEQFWVDDGRGRYPAIALDKDKRPVDSLTSNIGHLLGTGILDDDGVKDVVARLTGDDMLSGYGVRTMSVSAGGYWPESYHCGSVWAHDSAIIMNGLRAEGYHDEAVQVAEGLVRAAAAFDYQIPELYSGDAWCGGDERRPAPYPAACHPQAWSAASSISVLALLLDLKPDGSSSPLIDPPLARDLRMVRDAG
;
A
#
# COMPACT_ATOMS: atom_id res chain seq x y z
N MET A 1 -14.18 34.91 19.87
CA MET A 1 -13.87 33.48 20.10
C MET A 1 -13.43 32.95 18.75
N CYS A 2 -12.13 32.85 18.51
CA CYS A 2 -11.62 32.15 17.32
C CYS A 2 -11.93 30.67 17.56
N ASP A 3 -12.85 30.13 16.77
CA ASP A 3 -13.01 28.68 16.66
C ASP A 3 -11.66 28.13 16.21
N THR A 4 -10.95 27.42 17.09
CA THR A 4 -9.81 26.61 16.69
C THR A 4 -10.38 25.51 15.80
N ALA A 5 -10.38 25.75 14.48
CA ALA A 5 -10.79 24.74 13.51
C ALA A 5 -10.07 23.44 13.84
N LYS A 6 -10.84 22.39 14.14
CA LYS A 6 -10.30 21.10 14.53
C LYS A 6 -9.42 20.59 13.40
N THR A 7 -8.13 20.38 13.66
CA THR A 7 -7.22 19.74 12.72
C THR A 7 -7.71 18.32 12.48
N LEU A 8 -7.96 17.93 11.23
CA LEU A 8 -8.49 16.62 10.83
C LEU A 8 -7.59 15.98 9.77
N GLN A 9 -7.41 14.66 9.83
CA GLN A 9 -6.72 13.91 8.77
C GLN A 9 -7.42 14.17 7.43
N PRO A 10 -6.66 14.49 6.37
CA PRO A 10 -7.19 14.61 5.02
C PRO A 10 -7.79 13.30 4.50
N TRP A 11 -8.86 13.41 3.72
CA TRP A 11 -9.45 12.29 3.01
C TRP A 11 -8.86 12.14 1.60
N LEU A 12 -8.81 10.88 1.14
CA LEU A 12 -8.26 10.42 -0.14
C LEU A 12 -9.29 9.76 -1.07
N HIS A 13 -10.44 9.32 -0.56
CA HIS A 13 -11.45 8.57 -1.35
C HIS A 13 -11.96 9.28 -2.62
N ASP A 14 -11.80 10.60 -2.69
CA ASP A 14 -12.19 11.46 -3.81
C ASP A 14 -10.98 12.05 -4.56
N LYS A 15 -9.81 11.42 -4.43
CA LYS A 15 -8.56 11.84 -5.05
C LYS A 15 -8.09 10.83 -6.10
N LEU A 16 -7.25 11.33 -7.01
CA LEU A 16 -6.53 10.55 -8.01
C LEU A 16 -5.03 10.73 -7.73
N ALA A 17 -4.29 9.63 -7.81
CA ALA A 17 -2.84 9.62 -7.68
C ALA A 17 -2.18 9.24 -9.01
N LEU A 18 -1.13 10.00 -9.36
CA LEU A 18 -0.09 9.58 -10.29
C LEU A 18 1.19 9.34 -9.50
N LEU A 19 1.91 8.28 -9.80
CA LEU A 19 3.14 7.95 -9.09
C LEU A 19 4.19 7.31 -10.00
N GLN A 20 5.43 7.62 -9.67
CA GLN A 20 6.61 6.87 -10.08
C GLN A 20 7.60 7.06 -8.94
N ALA A 21 7.72 6.06 -8.06
CA ALA A 21 8.44 6.22 -6.81
C ALA A 21 9.88 6.76 -7.02
N PRO A 22 10.34 7.69 -6.16
CA PRO A 22 9.68 8.21 -4.95
C PRO A 22 8.74 9.41 -5.19
N CYS A 23 8.41 9.76 -6.42
CA CYS A 23 7.54 10.90 -6.70
C CYS A 23 6.06 10.49 -6.79
N GLN A 24 5.19 11.37 -6.29
CA GLN A 24 3.74 11.21 -6.38
C GLN A 24 3.06 12.57 -6.59
N LEU A 25 2.00 12.58 -7.38
CA LEU A 25 1.13 13.73 -7.61
C LEU A 25 -0.30 13.34 -7.25
N TRP A 26 -0.85 14.03 -6.25
CA TRP A 26 -2.22 13.85 -5.78
C TRP A 26 -3.10 15.01 -6.23
N MET A 27 -4.23 14.68 -6.87
CA MET A 27 -5.16 15.63 -7.46
C MET A 27 -6.62 15.26 -7.14
N GLY A 28 -7.55 16.21 -7.28
CA GLY A 28 -8.99 15.91 -7.27
C GLY A 28 -9.39 15.02 -8.46
N LYS A 29 -10.60 14.44 -8.41
CA LYS A 29 -11.16 13.68 -9.55
C LYS A 29 -11.32 14.50 -10.83
N ASP A 30 -11.32 15.82 -10.70
CA ASP A 30 -11.34 16.79 -11.79
C ASP A 30 -9.93 17.19 -12.28
N GLY A 31 -8.87 16.57 -11.73
CA GLY A 31 -7.48 16.81 -12.10
C GLY A 31 -6.87 18.05 -11.46
N VAL A 32 -7.60 18.72 -10.56
CA VAL A 32 -7.15 19.95 -9.90
C VAL A 32 -6.20 19.63 -8.74
N VAL A 33 -5.14 20.42 -8.63
CA VAL A 33 -4.20 20.39 -7.50
C VAL A 33 -4.30 21.75 -6.80
N ASP A 34 -5.21 21.89 -5.83
CA ASP A 34 -5.56 23.18 -5.23
C ASP A 34 -4.95 23.42 -3.84
N GLY A 35 -4.20 22.44 -3.31
CA GLY A 35 -3.58 22.52 -1.99
C GLY A 35 -4.54 22.27 -0.84
N ALA A 36 -5.81 21.92 -1.12
CA ALA A 36 -6.71 21.44 -0.10
C ALA A 36 -6.40 19.98 0.24
N SER A 37 -6.49 19.61 1.53
CA SER A 37 -6.32 18.21 1.95
C SER A 37 -4.90 17.67 1.57
N ALA A 38 -4.85 16.44 1.06
CA ALA A 38 -3.64 15.73 0.63
C ALA A 38 -3.27 15.94 -0.86
N THR A 39 -3.86 16.91 -1.58
CA THR A 39 -3.40 17.20 -2.94
C THR A 39 -2.01 17.83 -2.92
N GLY A 40 -1.24 17.61 -3.99
CA GLY A 40 0.07 18.19 -4.18
C GLY A 40 1.06 17.25 -4.85
N PHE A 41 2.26 17.77 -5.13
CA PHE A 41 3.39 16.99 -5.59
C PHE A 41 4.31 16.68 -4.41
N TYR A 42 4.68 15.42 -4.26
CA TYR A 42 5.53 14.93 -3.19
C TYR A 42 6.74 14.19 -3.73
N MET A 43 7.79 14.17 -2.92
CA MET A 43 8.96 13.32 -3.10
C MET A 43 9.23 12.61 -1.77
N GLY A 44 9.07 11.29 -1.74
CA GLY A 44 9.09 10.51 -0.51
C GLY A 44 8.07 11.04 0.51
N ASP A 45 8.52 11.27 1.74
CA ASP A 45 7.69 11.73 2.87
C ASP A 45 7.52 13.27 2.93
N VAL A 46 7.79 14.01 1.84
CA VAL A 46 7.67 15.48 1.82
C VAL A 46 6.80 15.95 0.66
N ARG A 47 5.78 16.76 0.94
CA ARG A 47 5.03 17.50 -0.09
C ARG A 47 5.79 18.76 -0.46
N LEU A 48 6.38 18.75 -1.65
CA LEU A 48 7.15 19.88 -2.16
C LEU A 48 6.24 21.03 -2.60
N ILE A 49 5.12 20.69 -3.25
CA ILE A 49 4.14 21.65 -3.76
C ILE A 49 2.75 21.27 -3.28
N SER A 50 2.00 22.23 -2.73
CA SER A 50 0.61 22.03 -2.34
C SER A 50 -0.36 22.24 -3.50
N ALA A 51 -0.13 23.24 -4.35
CA ALA A 51 -1.04 23.60 -5.43
C ALA A 51 -0.34 23.84 -6.78
N ILE A 52 -0.99 23.42 -7.87
CA ILE A 52 -0.65 23.67 -9.27
C ILE A 52 -1.94 24.14 -9.97
N VAL A 53 -2.02 25.42 -10.31
CA VAL A 53 -3.23 26.04 -10.87
C VAL A 53 -2.94 26.60 -12.27
N LEU A 54 -3.71 26.15 -13.25
CA LEU A 54 -3.67 26.68 -14.63
C LEU A 54 -4.75 27.76 -14.80
N ASP A 55 -4.32 28.93 -15.26
CA ASP A 55 -5.16 30.05 -15.65
C ASP A 55 -4.99 30.33 -17.15
N VAL A 56 -6.09 30.42 -17.88
CA VAL A 56 -6.13 30.77 -19.30
C VAL A 56 -6.98 32.01 -19.45
N ASN A 57 -6.37 33.14 -19.78
CA ASN A 57 -7.04 34.43 -19.94
C ASN A 57 -7.77 34.94 -18.67
N GLY A 58 -7.24 34.68 -17.47
CA GLY A 58 -7.82 35.17 -16.22
C GLY A 58 -8.94 34.30 -15.64
N GLU A 59 -9.10 33.08 -16.13
CA GLU A 59 -9.94 32.05 -15.50
C GLU A 59 -9.23 30.71 -15.42
N VAL A 60 -9.62 29.88 -14.44
CA VAL A 60 -9.27 28.47 -14.40
C VAL A 60 -10.20 27.70 -15.36
N PRO A 61 -9.68 27.03 -16.42
CA PRO A 61 -10.51 26.25 -17.33
C PRO A 61 -11.30 25.18 -16.58
N THR A 62 -12.58 24.98 -16.93
CA THR A 62 -13.41 23.94 -16.30
C THR A 62 -13.02 22.56 -16.85
N PRO A 63 -12.59 21.60 -16.01
CA PRO A 63 -12.37 20.23 -16.44
C PRO A 63 -13.68 19.57 -16.89
N ILE A 64 -13.64 18.92 -18.05
CA ILE A 64 -14.77 18.16 -18.61
C ILE A 64 -14.46 16.67 -18.77
N SER A 65 -13.18 16.29 -18.73
CA SER A 65 -12.74 14.89 -18.76
C SER A 65 -11.39 14.76 -18.08
N VAL A 66 -11.21 13.70 -17.30
CA VAL A 66 -9.94 13.28 -16.73
C VAL A 66 -9.80 11.79 -17.05
N SER A 67 -8.69 11.41 -17.68
CA SER A 67 -8.34 10.00 -17.90
C SER A 67 -6.95 9.74 -17.35
N ARG A 68 -6.79 8.57 -16.72
CA ARG A 68 -5.49 8.05 -16.33
C ARG A 68 -5.09 6.96 -17.30
N ASP A 69 -3.97 7.15 -17.99
CA ASP A 69 -3.50 6.23 -19.04
C ASP A 69 -2.59 5.14 -18.44
N SER A 70 -1.88 5.47 -17.36
CA SER A 70 -0.96 4.60 -16.61
C SER A 70 -0.83 5.07 -15.16
N ALA A 71 -0.12 4.32 -14.31
CA ALA A 71 0.13 4.73 -12.93
C ALA A 71 0.80 6.11 -12.79
N ASP A 72 1.54 6.57 -13.81
CA ASP A 72 2.34 7.80 -13.79
C ASP A 72 1.81 8.93 -14.71
N THR A 73 0.76 8.69 -15.50
CA THR A 73 0.29 9.64 -16.53
C THR A 73 -1.22 9.87 -16.48
N ALA A 74 -1.63 11.15 -16.56
CA ALA A 74 -3.02 11.55 -16.77
C ALA A 74 -3.17 12.60 -17.87
N LEU A 75 -4.35 12.59 -18.48
CA LEU A 75 -4.81 13.58 -19.45
C LEU A 75 -6.06 14.27 -18.92
N ILE A 76 -6.02 15.59 -18.85
CA ILE A 76 -7.13 16.44 -18.41
C ILE A 76 -7.56 17.28 -19.60
N VAL A 77 -8.85 17.23 -19.95
CA VAL A 77 -9.45 18.07 -20.99
C VAL A 77 -10.37 19.07 -20.32
N SER A 78 -10.14 20.34 -20.60
CA SER A 78 -10.84 21.47 -20.00
C SER A 78 -11.30 22.49 -21.03
N VAL A 79 -12.27 23.30 -20.63
CA VAL A 79 -12.85 24.37 -21.46
C VAL A 79 -12.76 25.72 -20.72
N PRO A 80 -12.11 26.74 -21.29
CA PRO A 80 -12.18 28.11 -20.80
C PRO A 80 -13.52 28.73 -21.20
N ARG A 81 -14.33 29.17 -20.23
CA ARG A 81 -15.68 29.71 -20.47
C ARG A 81 -15.69 31.19 -20.85
N SER A 82 -14.68 31.95 -20.42
CA SER A 82 -14.51 33.38 -20.72
C SER A 82 -14.18 33.63 -22.19
N LEU A 83 -13.66 32.64 -22.90
CA LEU A 83 -13.31 32.73 -24.31
C LEU A 83 -14.53 32.43 -25.19
N GLU A 84 -15.32 33.47 -25.44
CA GLU A 84 -16.58 33.36 -26.19
C GLU A 84 -16.39 33.02 -27.68
N GLY A 85 -17.39 32.32 -28.23
CA GLY A 85 -17.59 32.10 -29.67
C GLY A 85 -18.91 32.71 -30.15
N PRO A 86 -19.20 32.63 -31.47
CA PRO A 86 -20.47 33.13 -32.02
C PRO A 86 -21.71 32.31 -31.59
N THR A 87 -21.49 31.17 -30.94
CA THR A 87 -22.50 30.19 -30.50
C THR A 87 -22.26 29.81 -29.04
N ALA A 88 -23.19 29.06 -28.44
CA ALA A 88 -23.03 28.52 -27.08
C ALA A 88 -21.95 27.42 -26.97
N ASP A 89 -21.57 26.80 -28.09
CA ASP A 89 -20.55 25.75 -28.13
C ASP A 89 -19.14 26.32 -27.86
N PRO A 90 -18.31 25.63 -27.04
CA PRO A 90 -16.95 26.09 -26.76
C PRO A 90 -16.08 26.06 -28.01
N ARG A 91 -15.31 27.13 -28.22
CA ARG A 91 -14.38 27.28 -29.35
C ARG A 91 -12.92 27.15 -28.96
N PHE A 92 -12.66 26.82 -27.70
CA PHE A 92 -11.33 26.52 -27.20
C PHE A 92 -11.35 25.21 -26.43
N ARG A 93 -10.26 24.46 -26.58
CA ARG A 93 -9.99 23.24 -25.82
C ARG A 93 -8.62 23.38 -25.20
N VAL A 94 -8.52 23.07 -23.91
CA VAL A 94 -7.25 23.01 -23.19
C VAL A 94 -7.04 21.56 -22.79
N THR A 95 -5.95 20.97 -23.27
CA THR A 95 -5.55 19.61 -22.94
C THR A 95 -4.27 19.66 -22.13
N VAL A 96 -4.31 19.13 -20.91
CA VAL A 96 -3.16 19.06 -20.00
C VAL A 96 -2.74 17.60 -19.86
N SER A 97 -1.54 17.27 -20.31
CA SER A 97 -0.91 15.97 -20.05
C SER A 97 0.04 16.12 -18.86
N GLN A 98 -0.11 15.28 -17.85
CA GLN A 98 0.75 15.24 -16.67
C GLN A 98 1.50 13.91 -16.66
N HIS A 99 2.82 13.96 -16.51
CA HIS A 99 3.66 12.76 -16.40
C HIS A 99 4.54 12.87 -15.15
N VAL A 100 4.32 12.00 -14.17
CA VAL A 100 5.17 11.87 -12.98
C VAL A 100 6.36 10.99 -13.33
N GLN A 101 7.54 11.42 -12.93
CA GLN A 101 8.79 10.74 -13.19
C GLN A 101 9.52 10.52 -11.87
N THR A 102 10.53 9.66 -11.89
CA THR A 102 11.34 9.32 -10.72
C THR A 102 11.85 10.53 -9.92
N TRP A 103 12.21 11.61 -10.61
CA TRP A 103 12.82 12.80 -9.99
C TRP A 103 12.00 14.06 -10.24
N GLY A 104 10.70 13.95 -10.50
CA GLY A 104 9.92 15.13 -10.83
C GLY A 104 8.62 14.87 -11.57
N MET A 105 8.18 15.88 -12.33
CA MET A 105 7.06 15.75 -13.24
C MET A 105 7.20 16.71 -14.42
N THR A 106 6.59 16.35 -15.53
CA THR A 106 6.40 17.23 -16.68
C THR A 106 4.91 17.49 -16.85
N GLN A 107 4.57 18.73 -17.21
CA GLN A 107 3.23 19.08 -17.63
C GLN A 107 3.28 19.74 -19.01
N GLN A 108 2.50 19.19 -19.95
CA GLN A 108 2.30 19.76 -21.28
C GLN A 108 0.88 20.31 -21.38
N ILE A 109 0.77 21.54 -21.87
CA ILE A 109 -0.50 22.25 -22.04
C ILE A 109 -0.66 22.54 -23.53
N VAL A 110 -1.74 22.01 -24.12
CA VAL A 110 -2.12 22.29 -25.51
C VAL A 110 -3.40 23.10 -25.49
N ILE A 111 -3.38 24.28 -26.11
CA ILE A 111 -4.56 25.13 -26.27
C ILE A 111 -4.91 25.17 -27.74
N GLU A 112 -6.04 24.58 -28.08
CA GLU A 112 -6.57 24.53 -29.45
C GLU A 112 -7.68 25.58 -29.59
N SER A 113 -7.64 26.34 -30.69
CA SER A 113 -8.68 27.29 -31.07
C SER A 113 -9.43 26.73 -32.27
N GLY A 114 -10.74 26.62 -32.15
CA GLY A 114 -11.64 26.42 -33.28
C GLY A 114 -12.13 27.74 -33.87
N ARG A 115 -11.53 28.90 -33.57
CA ARG A 115 -11.96 30.20 -34.13
C ARG A 115 -11.30 30.48 -35.48
N ASP A 116 -11.92 31.37 -36.27
CA ASP A 116 -11.43 31.76 -37.60
C ASP A 116 -10.46 32.96 -37.56
N ASP A 117 -10.13 33.45 -36.36
CA ASP A 117 -9.19 34.53 -36.09
C ASP A 117 -8.12 34.12 -35.08
N ASP A 118 -6.95 34.76 -35.17
CA ASP A 118 -5.87 34.59 -34.20
C ASP A 118 -6.24 35.26 -32.88
N VAL A 119 -6.03 34.58 -31.75
CA VAL A 119 -6.35 35.10 -30.42
C VAL A 119 -5.07 35.25 -29.59
N GLN A 120 -4.91 36.43 -28.99
CA GLN A 120 -3.84 36.72 -28.05
C GLN A 120 -4.39 36.57 -26.64
N LEU A 121 -3.76 35.74 -25.82
CA LEU A 121 -4.18 35.54 -24.44
C LEU A 121 -2.99 35.22 -23.53
N PRO A 122 -3.03 35.66 -22.26
CA PRO A 122 -2.08 35.19 -21.27
C PRO A 122 -2.46 33.78 -20.79
N VAL A 123 -1.46 32.92 -20.63
CA VAL A 123 -1.57 31.64 -19.93
C VAL A 123 -0.66 31.71 -18.71
N ARG A 124 -1.16 31.29 -17.55
CA ARG A 124 -0.39 31.27 -16.32
C ARG A 124 -0.46 29.91 -15.64
N VAL A 125 0.67 29.45 -15.15
CA VAL A 125 0.74 28.32 -14.21
C VAL A 125 1.24 28.85 -12.88
N THR A 126 0.44 28.67 -11.84
CA THR A 126 0.80 29.04 -10.48
C THR A 126 1.14 27.79 -9.67
N VAL A 127 2.35 27.78 -9.09
CA VAL A 127 2.87 26.71 -8.23
C VAL A 127 3.06 27.25 -6.82
N VAL A 128 2.58 26.52 -5.81
CA VAL A 128 2.67 26.92 -4.40
C VAL A 128 3.63 26.00 -3.65
N PRO A 129 4.87 26.46 -3.33
CA PRO A 129 5.79 25.73 -2.47
C PRO A 129 5.20 25.45 -1.08
N ASP A 130 5.42 24.25 -0.56
CA ASP A 130 4.83 23.79 0.70
C ASP A 130 5.86 23.24 1.69
N MET A 131 6.68 22.26 1.29
CA MET A 131 7.68 21.58 2.12
C MET A 131 7.10 20.99 3.43
N SER A 132 5.83 20.54 3.42
CA SER A 132 5.26 19.84 4.59
C SER A 132 5.74 18.40 4.64
N THR A 133 6.06 17.93 5.84
CA THR A 133 6.30 16.52 6.13
C THR A 133 5.01 15.70 6.04
N MET A 134 5.15 14.39 5.81
CA MET A 134 4.03 13.46 5.76
C MET A 134 3.20 13.48 7.05
N GLN A 135 3.83 13.71 8.21
CA GLN A 135 3.12 13.75 9.50
C GLN A 135 2.32 15.02 9.70
N GLU A 136 2.81 16.16 9.22
CA GLU A 136 2.01 17.39 9.20
C GLU A 136 0.76 17.18 8.34
N ILE A 137 0.91 16.62 7.15
CA ILE A 137 -0.19 16.39 6.20
C ILE A 137 -1.18 15.38 6.74
N LYS A 138 -0.72 14.20 7.17
CA LYS A 138 -1.57 13.15 7.76
C LYS A 138 -2.28 13.67 9.02
N GLY A 139 -1.62 14.52 9.81
CA GLY A 139 -2.21 15.19 10.95
C GLY A 139 -3.19 16.32 10.61
N GLY A 140 -3.24 16.77 9.34
CA GLY A 140 -4.00 17.94 8.89
C GLY A 140 -3.40 19.29 9.32
N ALA A 141 -2.14 19.29 9.79
CA ALA A 141 -1.42 20.48 10.21
C ALA A 141 -0.92 21.30 9.01
N ARG A 142 -0.52 22.54 9.28
CA ARG A 142 0.09 23.44 8.30
C ARG A 142 1.58 23.15 8.18
N SER A 143 2.17 23.53 7.04
CA SER A 143 3.62 23.48 6.84
C SER A 143 4.36 24.28 7.89
N SER A 144 5.16 23.62 8.73
CA SER A 144 6.03 24.33 9.66
C SER A 144 7.19 25.04 8.94
N ALA A 145 7.59 24.58 7.75
CA ALA A 145 8.58 25.26 6.92
C ALA A 145 8.10 26.65 6.47
N LEU A 146 6.82 26.77 6.10
CA LEU A 146 6.19 28.06 5.79
C LEU A 146 6.07 28.95 7.04
N GLU A 147 5.60 28.38 8.17
CA GLU A 147 5.44 29.14 9.43
C GLU A 147 6.78 29.70 9.95
N ARG A 148 7.87 28.96 9.77
CA ARG A 148 9.23 29.40 10.14
C ARG A 148 9.92 30.24 9.07
N ASN A 149 9.29 30.47 7.91
CA ASN A 149 9.90 31.16 6.77
C ASN A 149 11.22 30.52 6.29
N ALA A 150 11.26 29.18 6.31
CA ALA A 150 12.42 28.37 5.96
C ALA A 150 12.62 28.22 4.44
N ILE A 151 11.53 28.30 3.65
CA ILE A 151 11.59 28.15 2.19
C ILE A 151 12.33 29.34 1.56
N LYS A 152 13.39 29.04 0.81
CA LYS A 152 14.20 29.99 0.03
C LYS A 152 13.96 29.76 -1.44
N ILE A 153 13.89 30.87 -2.18
CA ILE A 153 13.59 30.86 -3.61
C ILE A 153 14.59 31.72 -4.34
N ASN A 154 15.09 31.19 -5.45
CA ASN A 154 15.88 31.92 -6.42
C ASN A 154 15.13 31.94 -7.76
N ILE A 155 14.94 33.11 -8.35
CA ILE A 155 14.14 33.28 -9.57
C ILE A 155 15.08 33.59 -10.73
N ASP A 156 14.89 32.85 -11.82
CA ASP A 156 15.45 33.17 -13.13
C ASP A 156 14.29 33.63 -14.05
N PRO A 157 14.13 34.95 -14.28
CA PRO A 157 12.97 35.51 -14.97
C PRO A 157 12.70 34.96 -16.37
N GLY A 158 13.72 34.40 -17.05
CA GLY A 158 13.59 33.85 -18.40
C GLY A 158 13.57 32.33 -18.47
N ASN A 159 13.45 31.64 -17.33
CA ASN A 159 13.63 30.19 -17.27
C ASN A 159 12.74 29.51 -16.22
N GLY A 160 12.73 30.01 -14.98
CA GLY A 160 11.97 29.38 -13.89
C GLY A 160 12.48 29.72 -12.49
N ILE A 161 12.40 28.75 -11.57
CA ILE A 161 12.73 28.94 -10.14
C ILE A 161 13.51 27.77 -9.55
N ASP A 162 14.33 28.08 -8.55
CA ASP A 162 14.91 27.10 -7.63
C ASP A 162 14.32 27.31 -6.24
N VAL A 163 13.88 26.23 -5.61
CA VAL A 163 13.26 26.25 -4.28
C VAL A 163 14.02 25.29 -3.39
N ALA A 164 14.34 25.71 -2.16
CA ALA A 164 14.95 24.87 -1.15
C ALA A 164 14.47 25.25 0.26
N ASP A 165 14.56 24.33 1.21
CA ASP A 165 14.34 24.61 2.63
C ASP A 165 15.60 24.44 3.48
N ASP A 166 15.47 24.55 4.80
CA ASP A 166 16.54 24.38 5.77
C ASP A 166 16.79 22.91 6.17
N GLN A 167 16.02 21.96 5.62
CA GLN A 167 16.13 20.53 5.85
C GLN A 167 16.77 19.79 4.66
N GLY A 168 17.16 20.52 3.61
CA GLY A 168 17.84 19.97 2.43
C GLY A 168 16.88 19.46 1.36
N ASN A 169 15.58 19.71 1.49
CA ASN A 169 14.63 19.48 0.40
C ASN A 169 14.80 20.58 -0.64
N ALA A 170 14.89 20.21 -1.91
CA ALA A 170 15.02 21.17 -2.99
C ALA A 170 14.39 20.67 -4.28
N TYR A 171 13.89 21.59 -5.09
CA TYR A 171 13.42 21.30 -6.44
C TYR A 171 13.58 22.53 -7.33
N THR A 172 13.56 22.29 -8.63
CA THR A 172 13.57 23.33 -9.65
C THR A 172 12.29 23.24 -10.46
N VAL A 173 11.77 24.39 -10.88
CA VAL A 173 10.72 24.47 -11.91
C VAL A 173 11.30 25.22 -13.09
N ARG A 174 11.10 24.69 -14.30
CA ARG A 174 11.60 25.25 -15.55
C ARG A 174 10.47 25.26 -16.58
N ALA A 175 10.36 26.33 -17.36
CA ALA A 175 9.32 26.49 -18.36
C ALA A 175 9.93 26.87 -19.71
N ASP A 176 9.46 26.20 -20.76
CA ASP A 176 9.90 26.48 -22.12
C ASP A 176 9.32 27.82 -22.58
N HIS A 177 10.18 28.71 -23.08
CA HIS A 177 9.81 29.99 -23.67
C HIS A 177 8.88 30.86 -22.80
N VAL A 178 9.06 30.83 -21.47
CA VAL A 178 8.30 31.66 -20.53
C VAL A 178 8.65 33.14 -20.71
N ASP A 179 7.64 34.01 -20.68
CA ASP A 179 7.83 35.46 -20.83
C ASP A 179 8.15 36.15 -19.49
N ASP A 180 7.54 35.66 -18.41
CA ASP A 180 7.73 36.21 -17.06
C ASP A 180 7.60 35.12 -16.00
N VAL A 181 8.46 35.20 -14.98
CA VAL A 181 8.42 34.38 -13.77
C VAL A 181 8.37 35.31 -12.57
N SER A 182 7.27 35.23 -11.82
CA SER A 182 7.04 36.09 -10.65
C SER A 182 6.79 35.29 -9.38
N TRP A 183 7.11 35.91 -8.24
CA TRP A 183 6.84 35.37 -6.91
C TRP A 183 6.00 36.36 -6.12
N HIS A 184 4.84 35.92 -5.65
CA HIS A 184 3.96 36.73 -4.82
C HIS A 184 3.23 35.86 -3.79
N ALA A 185 3.16 36.32 -2.54
CA ALA A 185 2.36 35.70 -1.48
C ALA A 185 2.53 34.18 -1.35
N HIS A 186 3.77 33.70 -1.38
CA HIS A 186 4.11 32.28 -1.33
C HIS A 186 3.74 31.44 -2.57
N ALA A 187 3.51 32.08 -3.72
CA ALA A 187 3.20 31.41 -4.98
C ALA A 187 4.10 31.90 -6.11
N VAL A 188 4.54 30.96 -6.94
CA VAL A 188 5.34 31.20 -8.15
C VAL A 188 4.41 31.17 -9.34
N THR A 189 4.47 32.17 -10.22
CA THR A 189 3.64 32.20 -11.43
C THR A 189 4.52 32.29 -12.67
N LEU A 190 4.36 31.29 -13.54
CA LEU A 190 4.95 31.22 -14.88
C LEU A 190 3.92 31.82 -15.84
N THR A 191 4.31 32.81 -16.64
CA THR A 191 3.40 33.50 -17.57
C THR A 191 3.90 33.42 -19.00
N TRP A 192 3.01 33.01 -19.90
CA TRP A 192 3.19 33.07 -21.35
C TRP A 192 2.14 34.00 -21.96
N HIS A 193 2.53 34.82 -22.93
CA HIS A 193 1.67 35.63 -23.77
C HIS A 193 1.55 34.95 -25.13
N CYS A 194 0.54 34.11 -25.27
CA CYS A 194 0.40 33.22 -26.40
C CYS A 194 -0.44 33.84 -27.50
N LYS A 195 0.03 33.66 -28.74
CA LYS A 195 -0.80 33.79 -29.94
C LYS A 195 -1.32 32.41 -30.34
N VAL A 196 -2.61 32.14 -30.11
CA VAL A 196 -3.27 30.92 -30.61
C VAL A 196 -3.75 31.20 -32.04
N PRO A 197 -3.23 30.52 -33.08
CA PRO A 197 -3.64 30.78 -34.46
C PRO A 197 -5.10 30.39 -34.72
N ALA A 198 -5.71 31.02 -35.72
CA ALA A 198 -7.01 30.62 -36.25
C ALA A 198 -7.00 29.13 -36.64
N ASN A 199 -7.97 28.35 -36.14
CA ASN A 199 -8.08 26.90 -36.34
C ASN A 199 -6.76 26.14 -36.05
N GLY A 200 -5.96 26.67 -35.13
CA GLY A 200 -4.65 26.15 -34.77
C GLY A 200 -4.49 25.92 -33.28
N GLU A 201 -3.27 25.59 -32.89
CA GLU A 201 -2.91 25.27 -31.50
C GLU A 201 -1.64 26.00 -31.07
N VAL A 202 -1.48 26.14 -29.75
CA VAL A 202 -0.21 26.46 -29.11
C VAL A 202 0.10 25.38 -28.08
N ARG A 203 1.39 25.06 -27.93
CA ARG A 203 1.89 24.08 -26.97
C ARG A 203 2.83 24.77 -26.00
N LEU A 204 2.63 24.51 -24.72
CA LEU A 204 3.44 25.00 -23.62
C LEU A 204 3.87 23.82 -22.77
N SER A 205 5.04 23.93 -22.15
CA SER A 205 5.59 22.89 -21.29
C SER A 205 6.32 23.51 -20.12
N TRP A 206 6.24 22.83 -18.98
CA TRP A 206 7.09 23.09 -17.85
C TRP A 206 7.41 21.77 -17.13
N ASP A 207 8.57 21.76 -16.49
CA ASP A 207 9.13 20.63 -15.78
C ASP A 207 9.40 21.02 -14.33
N LEU A 208 9.15 20.09 -13.44
CA LEU A 208 9.65 20.08 -12.09
C LEU A 208 10.73 19.02 -11.98
N VAL A 209 11.88 19.39 -11.43
CA VAL A 209 12.94 18.43 -11.09
C VAL A 209 13.24 18.53 -9.60
N ALA A 210 12.83 17.53 -8.85
CA ALA A 210 13.10 17.39 -7.43
C ALA A 210 14.51 16.83 -7.23
N GLN A 211 15.25 17.42 -6.29
CA GLN A 211 16.58 16.97 -5.93
C GLN A 211 16.48 15.85 -4.89
N PRO A 212 17.22 14.73 -5.06
CA PRO A 212 17.27 13.69 -4.06
C PRO A 212 17.71 14.25 -2.71
N ASN A 213 16.87 14.12 -1.68
CA ASN A 213 17.30 14.43 -0.32
C ASN A 213 18.30 13.36 0.11
N ARG A 214 19.55 13.76 0.37
CA ARG A 214 20.64 12.84 0.76
C ARG A 214 20.42 12.15 2.10
N VAL A 215 19.44 12.59 2.89
CA VAL A 215 19.07 12.02 4.19
C VAL A 215 17.91 11.02 4.06
N ALA A 216 17.24 10.94 2.91
CA ALA A 216 16.17 9.97 2.70
C ALA A 216 16.74 8.53 2.74
N PRO A 217 16.12 7.62 3.52
CA PRO A 217 16.62 6.24 3.67
C PRO A 217 16.35 5.39 2.43
N VAL A 218 15.41 5.82 1.60
CA VAL A 218 14.93 5.10 0.43
C VAL A 218 15.11 5.94 -0.82
N ALA A 219 15.31 5.25 -1.95
CA ALA A 219 15.53 5.85 -3.25
C ALA A 219 14.68 5.15 -4.32
N ALA A 220 14.72 5.69 -5.53
CA ALA A 220 14.07 5.09 -6.68
C ALA A 220 14.72 3.78 -7.11
N ALA A 221 13.91 2.80 -7.51
CA ALA A 221 14.41 1.65 -8.25
C ALA A 221 14.81 2.06 -9.67
N ILE A 222 16.09 1.95 -10.00
CA ILE A 222 16.63 2.22 -11.34
C ILE A 222 16.74 0.95 -12.21
N THR A 223 16.59 -0.22 -11.61
CA THR A 223 16.60 -1.49 -12.34
C THR A 223 15.31 -1.65 -13.15
N PRO A 224 15.35 -2.22 -14.37
CA PRO A 224 14.15 -2.47 -15.17
C PRO A 224 13.12 -3.31 -14.40
N CYS A 225 11.83 -3.01 -14.56
CA CYS A 225 10.76 -3.79 -13.93
C CYS A 225 10.61 -5.16 -14.62
N PRO A 226 10.75 -6.29 -13.90
CA PRO A 226 10.70 -7.63 -14.49
C PRO A 226 9.38 -7.96 -15.21
N TRP A 227 8.30 -7.28 -14.83
CA TRP A 227 6.96 -7.46 -15.39
C TRP A 227 6.48 -6.28 -16.25
N ALA A 228 7.35 -5.34 -16.64
CA ALA A 228 6.97 -4.15 -17.43
C ALA A 228 6.22 -4.48 -18.74
N ASN A 229 6.63 -5.57 -19.40
CA ASN A 229 6.08 -5.99 -20.69
C ASN A 229 5.04 -7.10 -20.56
N MET A 230 4.51 -7.31 -19.35
CA MET A 230 3.55 -8.36 -19.10
C MET A 230 2.12 -7.82 -19.05
N ARG A 231 1.20 -8.54 -19.68
CA ARG A 231 -0.23 -8.26 -19.66
C ARG A 231 -1.03 -9.54 -19.47
N VAL A 232 -2.17 -9.42 -18.83
CA VAL A 232 -3.15 -10.49 -18.71
C VAL A 232 -4.30 -10.23 -19.69
N THR A 233 -4.68 -11.28 -20.41
CA THR A 233 -5.82 -11.29 -21.35
C THR A 233 -6.75 -12.45 -21.03
N GLY A 234 -8.03 -12.33 -21.31
CA GLY A 234 -9.05 -13.33 -20.97
C GLY A 234 -10.44 -12.90 -21.43
N ALA A 235 -11.42 -13.79 -21.31
CA ALA A 235 -12.80 -13.51 -21.69
C ALA A 235 -13.49 -12.55 -20.70
N ASP A 236 -13.17 -12.65 -19.40
CA ASP A 236 -13.65 -11.71 -18.39
C ASP A 236 -12.72 -10.49 -18.32
N TRP A 237 -13.14 -9.41 -18.97
CA TRP A 237 -12.37 -8.17 -19.04
C TRP A 237 -12.11 -7.55 -17.66
N ARG A 238 -12.96 -7.82 -16.65
CA ARG A 238 -12.83 -7.24 -15.31
C ARG A 238 -11.59 -7.75 -14.59
N VAL A 239 -11.35 -9.07 -14.71
CA VAL A 239 -10.15 -9.74 -14.18
C VAL A 239 -8.90 -9.17 -14.86
N CYS A 240 -8.94 -9.04 -16.20
CA CYS A 240 -7.81 -8.51 -16.96
C CYS A 240 -7.49 -7.06 -16.61
N GLN A 241 -8.50 -6.18 -16.52
CA GLN A 241 -8.28 -4.77 -16.18
C GLN A 241 -7.68 -4.64 -14.78
N TRP A 242 -8.26 -5.31 -13.78
CA TRP A 242 -7.74 -5.26 -12.41
C TRP A 242 -6.28 -5.69 -12.33
N ILE A 243 -5.93 -6.85 -12.89
CA ILE A 243 -4.55 -7.34 -12.82
C ILE A 243 -3.59 -6.41 -13.58
N ASN A 244 -3.97 -5.93 -14.76
CA ASN A 244 -3.10 -5.04 -15.54
C ASN A 244 -2.90 -3.69 -14.84
N THR A 245 -3.92 -3.14 -14.19
CA THR A 245 -3.78 -1.93 -13.36
C THR A 245 -2.88 -2.20 -12.14
N SER A 246 -3.08 -3.31 -11.42
CA SER A 246 -2.22 -3.70 -10.30
C SER A 246 -0.76 -3.84 -10.70
N LEU A 247 -0.45 -4.42 -11.87
CA LEU A 247 0.93 -4.57 -12.35
C LEU A 247 1.61 -3.21 -12.60
N GLN A 248 0.88 -2.22 -13.10
CA GLN A 248 1.37 -0.85 -13.27
C GLN A 248 1.62 -0.19 -11.91
N ASP A 249 0.69 -0.35 -10.96
CA ASP A 249 0.84 0.19 -9.60
C ASP A 249 2.05 -0.42 -8.89
N LEU A 250 2.20 -1.74 -8.95
CA LEU A 250 3.34 -2.45 -8.39
C LEU A 250 4.66 -2.00 -9.03
N ALA A 251 4.67 -1.74 -10.35
CA ALA A 251 5.85 -1.21 -11.03
C ALA A 251 6.20 0.21 -10.55
N ALA A 252 5.19 1.05 -10.33
CA ALA A 252 5.36 2.43 -9.88
C ALA A 252 5.73 2.54 -8.39
N LEU A 253 5.43 1.52 -7.57
CA LEU A 253 5.77 1.42 -6.13
C LEU A 253 7.19 0.88 -5.86
N ARG A 254 7.99 0.57 -6.89
CA ARG A 254 9.34 -0.01 -6.73
C ARG A 254 10.34 1.00 -6.18
N MET A 255 10.98 0.65 -5.07
CA MET A 255 11.99 1.46 -4.38
C MET A 255 13.20 0.63 -3.96
N THR A 256 14.28 1.29 -3.58
CA THR A 256 15.50 0.67 -3.03
C THR A 256 15.91 1.39 -1.76
N ILE A 257 16.85 0.81 -1.01
CA ILE A 257 17.55 1.56 0.04
C ILE A 257 18.57 2.49 -0.64
N ALA A 258 18.76 3.68 -0.09
CA ALA A 258 19.59 4.71 -0.73
C ALA A 258 21.04 4.26 -0.99
N ASP A 259 21.60 3.40 -0.12
CA ASP A 259 22.95 2.84 -0.24
C ASP A 259 22.98 1.37 -0.67
N ASP A 260 21.85 0.84 -1.16
CA ASP A 260 21.72 -0.50 -1.76
C ASP A 260 20.80 -0.43 -2.99
N PRO A 261 21.27 0.14 -4.12
CA PRO A 261 20.45 0.41 -5.30
C PRO A 261 20.12 -0.83 -6.13
N ASP A 262 20.74 -1.97 -5.83
CA ASP A 262 20.62 -3.19 -6.64
C ASP A 262 19.44 -4.07 -6.19
N HIS A 263 18.97 -3.91 -4.95
CA HIS A 263 17.86 -4.71 -4.39
C HIS A 263 16.58 -3.90 -4.27
N VAL A 264 15.56 -4.31 -5.00
CA VAL A 264 14.26 -3.64 -5.06
C VAL A 264 13.27 -4.23 -4.08
N PHE A 265 12.56 -3.36 -3.36
CA PHE A 265 11.35 -3.71 -2.61
C PHE A 265 10.16 -2.89 -3.11
N LEU A 266 8.96 -3.28 -2.69
CA LEU A 266 7.72 -2.54 -2.94
C LEU A 266 7.38 -1.68 -1.73
N ALA A 267 7.23 -0.38 -1.91
CA ALA A 267 6.75 0.53 -0.88
C ALA A 267 5.31 0.16 -0.46
N ALA A 268 4.98 0.25 0.83
CA ALA A 268 3.69 -0.24 1.34
C ALA A 268 2.50 0.43 0.64
N GLY A 269 2.46 1.76 0.59
CA GLY A 269 1.54 2.45 -0.32
C GLY A 269 1.43 3.95 -0.11
N ALA A 270 0.86 4.60 -1.12
CA ALA A 270 0.84 6.04 -1.23
C ALA A 270 -0.45 6.63 -0.63
N PRO A 271 -0.39 7.77 0.09
CA PRO A 271 0.81 8.53 0.43
C PRO A 271 1.38 8.18 1.82
N TRP A 272 0.59 7.57 2.70
CA TRP A 272 0.90 7.50 4.14
C TRP A 272 2.07 6.58 4.48
N TYR A 273 2.24 5.52 3.70
CA TYR A 273 3.16 4.42 3.98
C TYR A 273 4.13 4.23 2.80
N PHE A 274 4.52 5.33 2.16
CA PHE A 274 5.33 5.32 0.94
C PHE A 274 6.83 5.14 1.21
N THR A 275 7.16 4.05 1.90
CA THR A 275 8.51 3.65 2.33
C THR A 275 8.57 2.13 2.58
N LEU A 276 9.69 1.62 3.08
CA LEU A 276 9.86 0.22 3.49
C LEU A 276 9.06 -0.11 4.76
N PHE A 277 8.14 -1.05 4.64
CA PHE A 277 7.45 -1.72 5.75
C PHE A 277 7.67 -3.23 5.63
N GLY A 278 8.16 -3.86 6.69
CA GLY A 278 8.69 -5.23 6.62
C GLY A 278 7.62 -6.23 6.24
N ARG A 279 6.52 -6.21 6.99
CA ARG A 279 5.35 -7.07 6.75
C ARG A 279 4.71 -6.82 5.39
N ASP A 280 4.44 -5.57 5.04
CA ASP A 280 3.78 -5.19 3.78
C ASP A 280 4.61 -5.62 2.57
N SER A 281 5.91 -5.36 2.60
CA SER A 281 6.84 -5.78 1.54
C SER A 281 6.92 -7.31 1.46
N LEU A 282 6.95 -8.03 2.60
CA LEU A 282 6.94 -9.50 2.62
C LEU A 282 5.67 -10.09 2.02
N TRP A 283 4.48 -9.59 2.39
CA TRP A 283 3.22 -10.08 1.81
C TRP A 283 3.10 -9.76 0.32
N SER A 284 3.48 -8.54 -0.07
CA SER A 284 3.47 -8.14 -1.48
C SER A 284 4.41 -9.03 -2.30
N ALA A 285 5.63 -9.27 -1.80
CA ALA A 285 6.59 -10.18 -2.40
C ALA A 285 6.07 -11.63 -2.46
N ARG A 286 5.46 -12.12 -1.38
CA ARG A 286 4.88 -13.47 -1.31
C ARG A 286 3.80 -13.69 -2.37
N PHE A 287 2.91 -12.72 -2.54
CA PHE A 287 1.88 -12.77 -3.59
C PHE A 287 2.44 -12.67 -5.01
N MET A 288 3.62 -12.08 -5.18
CA MET A 288 4.30 -11.96 -6.46
C MET A 288 5.09 -13.22 -6.86
N LEU A 289 5.35 -14.15 -5.94
CA LEU A 289 6.12 -15.38 -6.21
C LEU A 289 5.67 -16.16 -7.46
N PRO A 290 4.35 -16.32 -7.76
CA PRO A 290 3.91 -17.00 -8.98
C PRO A 290 4.32 -16.32 -10.29
N LEU A 291 4.80 -15.07 -10.21
CA LEU A 291 5.05 -14.20 -11.33
C LEU A 291 6.53 -13.79 -11.45
N ASP A 292 7.11 -13.38 -10.33
CA ASP A 292 8.47 -12.88 -10.23
C ASP A 292 9.07 -13.22 -8.87
N ILE A 293 10.18 -13.96 -8.89
CA ILE A 293 10.90 -14.39 -7.68
C ILE A 293 11.92 -13.32 -7.26
N THR A 294 12.39 -12.49 -8.20
CA THR A 294 13.43 -11.48 -7.96
C THR A 294 12.98 -10.47 -6.91
N VAL A 295 11.76 -9.93 -7.01
CA VAL A 295 11.24 -9.00 -5.99
C VAL A 295 11.18 -9.61 -4.59
N ALA A 296 10.93 -10.91 -4.48
CA ALA A 296 10.92 -11.61 -3.20
C ALA A 296 12.35 -11.77 -2.64
N MET A 297 13.30 -12.22 -3.47
CA MET A 297 14.70 -12.35 -3.06
C MET A 297 15.32 -11.00 -2.68
N ASP A 298 15.06 -9.95 -3.46
CA ASP A 298 15.52 -8.60 -3.16
C ASP A 298 14.93 -8.08 -1.84
N THR A 299 13.62 -8.26 -1.64
CA THR A 299 12.96 -7.89 -0.37
C THR A 299 13.55 -8.63 0.83
N LEU A 300 13.81 -9.93 0.70
CA LEU A 300 14.44 -10.73 1.74
C LEU A 300 15.84 -10.20 2.10
N ARG A 301 16.65 -9.84 1.10
CA ARG A 301 18.00 -9.27 1.28
C ARG A 301 17.96 -7.89 1.94
N VAL A 302 17.07 -7.02 1.48
CA VAL A 302 16.86 -5.68 2.07
C VAL A 302 16.49 -5.81 3.54
N LEU A 303 15.53 -6.68 3.89
CA LEU A 303 15.10 -6.86 5.27
C LEU A 303 16.17 -7.55 6.14
N ALA A 304 16.91 -8.51 5.59
CA ALA A 304 18.01 -9.18 6.27
C ALA A 304 19.12 -8.21 6.69
N ARG A 305 19.39 -7.18 5.87
CA ARG A 305 20.35 -6.11 6.19
C ARG A 305 19.96 -5.33 7.45
N PHE A 306 18.67 -5.18 7.73
CA PHE A 306 18.16 -4.50 8.93
C PHE A 306 17.75 -5.47 10.04
N GLN A 307 18.05 -6.77 9.93
CA GLN A 307 17.74 -7.72 10.99
C GLN A 307 18.46 -7.30 12.28
N ALA A 308 17.71 -7.19 13.37
CA ALA A 308 18.25 -6.73 14.64
C ALA A 308 19.32 -7.70 15.17
N THR A 309 20.45 -7.15 15.63
CA THR A 309 21.55 -7.91 16.25
C THR A 309 21.63 -7.70 17.75
N GLU A 310 20.95 -6.67 18.27
CA GLU A 310 20.95 -6.26 19.67
C GLU A 310 19.52 -6.08 20.16
N HIS A 311 19.35 -6.13 21.48
CA HIS A 311 18.07 -5.81 22.12
C HIS A 311 18.01 -4.32 22.47
N ASP A 312 17.02 -3.62 21.93
CA ASP A 312 16.75 -2.21 22.23
C ASP A 312 15.25 -1.97 22.44
N VAL A 313 14.91 -1.57 23.66
CA VAL A 313 13.52 -1.31 24.06
C VAL A 313 12.92 -0.13 23.30
N GLN A 314 13.71 0.88 22.92
CA GLN A 314 13.20 2.09 22.28
C GLN A 314 12.71 1.83 20.84
N SER A 315 13.42 1.00 20.10
CA SER A 315 13.04 0.56 18.76
C SER A 315 12.24 -0.75 18.73
N ASN A 316 12.01 -1.39 19.89
CA ASN A 316 11.43 -2.74 20.00
C ASN A 316 12.27 -3.82 19.28
N ALA A 317 13.58 -3.57 19.16
CA ALA A 317 14.51 -4.48 18.51
C ALA A 317 14.88 -5.63 19.45
N GLU A 318 14.91 -6.84 18.90
CA GLU A 318 15.34 -8.07 19.57
C GLU A 318 16.24 -8.85 18.61
N PRO A 319 17.32 -9.49 19.09
CA PRO A 319 18.21 -10.27 18.23
C PRO A 319 17.46 -11.26 17.33
N GLY A 320 17.67 -11.15 16.01
CA GLY A 320 17.04 -11.96 14.98
C GLY A 320 15.73 -11.40 14.42
N LYS A 321 15.16 -10.36 15.02
CA LYS A 321 13.88 -9.76 14.60
C LYS A 321 14.01 -8.97 13.29
N ILE A 322 13.02 -9.09 12.43
CA ILE A 322 12.87 -8.29 11.21
C ILE A 322 12.09 -7.01 11.55
N MET A 323 12.49 -5.88 10.97
CA MET A 323 11.92 -4.57 11.27
C MET A 323 10.46 -4.41 10.80
N HIS A 324 9.76 -3.45 11.41
CA HIS A 324 8.40 -3.02 11.07
C HIS A 324 8.40 -1.95 9.98
N GLU A 325 9.09 -0.82 10.20
CA GLU A 325 9.19 0.27 9.21
C GLU A 325 10.53 1.01 9.27
N LEU A 326 10.89 1.63 8.14
CA LEU A 326 12.03 2.52 8.00
C LEU A 326 11.59 3.89 7.47
N ARG A 327 11.91 4.96 8.20
CA ARG A 327 11.58 6.36 7.90
C ARG A 327 12.86 7.21 7.95
N GLY A 328 12.84 8.37 7.29
CA GLY A 328 13.98 9.31 7.33
C GLY A 328 14.12 10.06 8.64
N GLU A 329 13.02 10.22 9.37
CA GLU A 329 12.97 10.92 10.64
C GLU A 329 12.12 10.16 11.66
N ARG A 330 12.23 10.57 12.93
CA ARG A 330 11.39 10.04 14.00
C ARG A 330 9.93 10.38 13.68
N LEU A 331 9.08 9.36 13.69
CA LEU A 331 7.64 9.57 13.59
C LEU A 331 7.13 10.08 14.93
N VAL A 332 6.58 11.29 14.93
CA VAL A 332 5.84 11.85 16.06
C VAL A 332 4.46 12.21 15.55
N SER A 333 3.41 11.70 16.19
CA SER A 333 2.06 12.00 15.75
C SER A 333 1.76 13.50 15.87
N GLN A 334 1.22 14.09 14.81
CA GLN A 334 0.92 15.52 14.74
C GLN A 334 -0.57 15.78 14.44
N GLY A 335 -1.00 17.02 14.65
CA GLY A 335 -2.36 17.47 14.34
C GLY A 335 -3.44 16.64 15.04
N THR A 336 -4.36 16.03 14.28
CA THR A 336 -5.46 15.20 14.82
C THR A 336 -4.97 14.01 15.64
N PHE A 337 -3.80 13.48 15.30
CA PHE A 337 -3.21 12.32 15.96
C PHE A 337 -2.26 12.71 17.09
N ALA A 338 -2.12 14.01 17.39
CA ALA A 338 -1.26 14.48 18.47
C ALA A 338 -1.59 13.71 19.76
N GLY A 339 -0.60 12.96 20.23
CA GLY A 339 -0.75 11.94 21.26
C GLY A 339 0.60 11.45 21.73
N THR A 340 0.64 10.26 22.35
CA THR A 340 1.87 9.70 22.89
C THR A 340 2.69 8.94 21.86
N LEU A 341 2.14 8.55 20.71
CA LEU A 341 2.84 7.72 19.72
C LEU A 341 4.08 8.44 19.15
N SER A 342 5.24 7.82 19.38
CA SER A 342 6.56 8.27 18.92
C SER A 342 7.42 7.06 18.57
N LEU A 343 7.77 6.89 17.29
CA LEU A 343 8.54 5.76 16.77
C LEU A 343 9.90 6.24 16.25
N PRO A 344 11.02 5.57 16.60
CA PRO A 344 12.32 5.87 15.99
C PRO A 344 12.30 5.61 14.47
N PRO A 345 13.23 6.22 13.70
CA PRO A 345 13.27 6.08 12.24
C PRO A 345 13.34 4.62 11.76
N LEU A 346 14.04 3.76 12.49
CA LEU A 346 14.03 2.31 12.29
C LEU A 346 13.32 1.68 13.49
N TYR A 347 12.17 1.05 13.25
CA TYR A 347 11.30 0.51 14.30
C TYR A 347 10.99 -0.96 14.03
N TYR A 348 10.90 -1.77 15.09
CA TYR A 348 10.74 -3.23 15.06
C TYR A 348 9.45 -3.71 15.75
N GLY A 349 8.48 -2.83 15.99
CA GLY A 349 7.19 -3.19 16.61
C GLY A 349 6.28 -3.99 15.66
N THR A 350 6.73 -5.16 15.24
CA THR A 350 6.02 -6.16 14.44
C THR A 350 6.28 -7.54 15.06
N ILE A 351 5.23 -8.33 15.23
CA ILE A 351 5.36 -9.72 15.73
C ILE A 351 5.36 -10.75 14.59
N ASP A 352 4.89 -10.38 13.42
CA ASP A 352 4.66 -11.25 12.28
C ASP A 352 5.72 -11.14 11.18
N ALA A 353 6.48 -10.05 11.05
CA ALA A 353 7.47 -9.90 9.98
C ALA A 353 8.57 -10.98 10.03
N THR A 354 9.06 -11.35 11.22
CA THR A 354 10.12 -12.36 11.37
C THR A 354 9.69 -13.76 10.89
N PRO A 355 8.56 -14.34 11.36
CA PRO A 355 8.10 -15.62 10.82
C PRO A 355 7.73 -15.52 9.34
N LEU A 356 7.14 -14.42 8.88
CA LEU A 356 6.86 -14.20 7.45
C LEU A 356 8.13 -14.19 6.60
N TRP A 357 9.23 -13.61 7.08
CA TRP A 357 10.51 -13.62 6.37
C TRP A 357 11.04 -15.04 6.16
N ILE A 358 10.93 -15.90 7.17
CA ILE A 358 11.33 -17.32 7.07
C ILE A 358 10.45 -18.05 6.05
N ILE A 359 9.14 -17.84 6.11
CA ILE A 359 8.17 -18.46 5.18
C ILE A 359 8.49 -18.06 3.74
N VAL A 360 8.68 -16.75 3.48
CA VAL A 360 8.95 -16.25 2.12
C VAL A 360 10.28 -16.79 1.60
N LEU A 361 11.32 -16.97 2.43
CA LEU A 361 12.58 -17.60 2.02
C LEU A 361 12.38 -19.06 1.58
N GLY A 362 11.62 -19.84 2.35
CA GLY A 362 11.30 -21.24 2.03
C GLY A 362 10.45 -21.37 0.77
N GLU A 363 9.43 -20.52 0.63
CA GLU A 363 8.60 -20.45 -0.56
C GLU A 363 9.37 -20.00 -1.79
N ALA A 364 10.24 -19.00 -1.69
CA ALA A 364 11.08 -18.54 -2.80
C ALA A 364 11.95 -19.68 -3.35
N LEU A 365 12.57 -20.49 -2.47
CA LEU A 365 13.32 -21.67 -2.90
C LEU A 365 12.44 -22.67 -3.66
N ARG A 366 11.22 -22.95 -3.17
CA ARG A 366 10.27 -23.84 -3.86
C ARG A 366 9.83 -23.32 -5.23
N TRP A 367 9.66 -22.01 -5.36
CA TRP A 367 9.34 -21.36 -6.63
C TRP A 367 10.53 -21.30 -7.60
N GLY A 368 11.72 -21.69 -7.16
CA GLY A 368 12.91 -21.80 -8.02
C GLY A 368 13.94 -20.69 -7.83
N ALA A 369 13.95 -20.01 -6.67
CA ALA A 369 15.02 -19.08 -6.33
C ALA A 369 16.40 -19.79 -6.38
N PRO A 370 17.47 -19.13 -6.87
CA PRO A 370 18.78 -19.75 -6.95
C PRO A 370 19.29 -20.20 -5.59
N THR A 371 19.69 -21.48 -5.48
CA THR A 371 20.14 -22.10 -4.23
C THR A 371 21.34 -21.36 -3.60
N GLU A 372 22.25 -20.81 -4.42
CA GLU A 372 23.39 -20.03 -3.94
C GLU A 372 22.96 -18.73 -3.25
N GLU A 373 21.95 -18.06 -3.80
CA GLU A 373 21.40 -16.83 -3.23
C GLU A 373 20.68 -17.07 -1.91
N VAL A 374 19.90 -18.16 -1.83
CA VAL A 374 19.29 -18.60 -0.57
C VAL A 374 20.36 -18.96 0.46
N ARG A 375 21.49 -19.56 0.04
CA ARG A 375 22.59 -19.92 0.94
C ARG A 375 23.19 -18.71 1.66
N GLU A 376 23.26 -17.56 0.99
CA GLU A 376 23.79 -16.32 1.57
C GLU A 376 22.93 -15.81 2.74
N LEU A 377 21.64 -16.14 2.75
CA LEU A 377 20.68 -15.72 3.77
C LEU A 377 20.55 -16.71 4.95
N LEU A 378 21.28 -17.83 4.95
CA LEU A 378 21.22 -18.82 6.03
C LEU A 378 21.62 -18.30 7.41
N PRO A 379 22.62 -17.39 7.56
CA PRO A 379 22.90 -16.78 8.87
C PRO A 379 21.70 -15.99 9.40
N ASN A 380 20.99 -15.26 8.53
CA ASN A 380 19.80 -14.51 8.89
C ASN A 380 18.63 -15.44 9.24
N LEU A 381 18.48 -16.55 8.51
CA LEU A 381 17.51 -17.61 8.82
C LEU A 381 17.74 -18.18 10.23
N GLN A 382 18.97 -18.53 10.57
CA GLN A 382 19.30 -19.07 11.89
C GLN A 382 19.01 -18.04 13.00
N ALA A 383 19.27 -16.76 12.77
CA ALA A 383 18.95 -15.69 13.72
C ALA A 383 17.43 -15.48 13.86
N ALA A 384 16.68 -15.50 12.75
CA ALA A 384 15.23 -15.36 12.76
C ALA A 384 14.56 -16.54 13.47
N LEU A 385 15.03 -17.76 13.22
CA LEU A 385 14.61 -18.95 13.95
C LEU A 385 14.94 -18.82 15.44
N ALA A 386 16.15 -18.41 15.80
CA ALA A 386 16.49 -18.17 17.21
C ALA A 386 15.56 -17.14 17.87
N TRP A 387 15.17 -16.08 17.17
CA TRP A 387 14.19 -15.11 17.68
C TRP A 387 12.84 -15.75 18.05
N LEU A 388 12.31 -16.65 17.21
CA LEU A 388 11.03 -17.35 17.50
C LEU A 388 11.08 -18.09 18.85
N ARG A 389 12.23 -18.73 19.16
CA ARG A 389 12.41 -19.52 20.38
C ARG A 389 12.76 -18.67 21.60
N ASP A 390 13.61 -17.67 21.42
CA ASP A 390 14.28 -16.98 22.53
C ASP A 390 13.63 -15.65 22.92
N TRP A 391 12.89 -15.02 22.00
CA TRP A 391 12.35 -13.66 22.18
C TRP A 391 10.87 -13.53 21.85
N GLY A 392 10.35 -14.35 20.93
CA GLY A 392 8.96 -14.27 20.49
C GLY A 392 7.94 -14.58 21.60
N ASP A 393 8.31 -15.41 22.57
CA ASP A 393 7.52 -15.79 23.74
C ASP A 393 8.03 -15.05 24.98
N CYS A 394 7.31 -14.00 25.39
CA CYS A 394 7.84 -13.06 26.38
C CYS A 394 7.62 -13.50 27.83
N ASP A 395 6.69 -14.43 28.09
CA ASP A 395 6.39 -14.97 29.41
C ASP A 395 6.61 -16.48 29.59
N GLY A 396 6.98 -17.19 28.51
CA GLY A 396 7.40 -18.58 28.54
C GLY A 396 6.25 -19.59 28.49
N ASP A 397 5.04 -19.17 28.09
CA ASP A 397 3.87 -20.05 27.98
C ASP A 397 3.83 -20.85 26.67
N GLY A 398 4.76 -20.57 25.76
CA GLY A 398 4.92 -21.23 24.48
C GLY A 398 4.12 -20.61 23.33
N PHE A 399 3.60 -19.38 23.48
CA PHE A 399 3.00 -18.60 22.39
C PHE A 399 3.78 -17.34 22.10
N LEU A 400 3.78 -16.94 20.83
CA LEU A 400 4.38 -15.66 20.45
C LEU A 400 3.45 -14.51 20.82
N GLU A 401 3.98 -13.51 21.51
CA GLU A 401 3.20 -12.37 22.00
C GLU A 401 3.96 -11.06 21.92
N TYR A 402 3.22 -9.95 21.85
CA TYR A 402 3.80 -8.61 21.83
C TYR A 402 3.31 -7.75 22.99
N VAL A 403 4.15 -6.78 23.34
CA VAL A 403 3.82 -5.71 24.27
C VAL A 403 4.63 -4.47 23.93
N ASP A 404 3.99 -3.30 23.94
CA ASP A 404 4.71 -2.04 23.90
C ASP A 404 5.29 -1.73 25.28
N ARG A 405 6.60 -2.00 25.44
CA ARG A 405 7.33 -1.73 26.69
C ARG A 405 7.60 -0.24 26.92
N THR A 406 7.45 0.59 25.90
CA THR A 406 7.74 2.04 25.98
C THR A 406 6.53 2.86 26.43
N GLY A 407 5.32 2.36 26.18
CA GLY A 407 4.06 3.09 26.38
C GLY A 407 3.78 4.17 25.34
N HIS A 408 4.65 4.32 24.34
CA HIS A 408 4.55 5.28 23.25
C HIS A 408 4.83 4.67 21.87
N GLY A 409 4.92 3.35 21.78
CA GLY A 409 5.04 2.58 20.55
C GLY A 409 3.69 2.13 20.01
N LEU A 410 3.70 1.19 19.07
CA LEU A 410 2.47 0.57 18.58
C LEU A 410 1.90 -0.38 19.64
N SER A 411 0.64 -0.15 20.03
CA SER A 411 -0.05 -0.99 21.01
C SER A 411 -0.41 -2.37 20.44
N ASN A 412 -0.67 -2.47 19.13
CA ASN A 412 -0.86 -3.71 18.41
C ASN A 412 0.23 -3.87 17.35
N GLN A 413 0.87 -5.05 17.28
CA GLN A 413 2.05 -5.28 16.44
C GLN A 413 1.85 -6.38 15.37
N GLY A 414 0.64 -6.96 15.28
CA GLY A 414 0.23 -7.76 14.13
C GLY A 414 -0.22 -6.89 12.96
N TRP A 415 -0.72 -7.51 11.89
CA TRP A 415 -1.20 -6.78 10.71
C TRP A 415 -2.38 -5.84 11.00
N LYS A 416 -3.24 -6.20 11.96
CA LYS A 416 -4.27 -5.30 12.50
C LYS A 416 -3.67 -4.39 13.57
N ASP A 417 -2.85 -3.42 13.16
CA ASP A 417 -2.04 -2.59 14.05
C ASP A 417 -2.75 -1.35 14.64
N SER A 418 -4.03 -1.12 14.31
CA SER A 418 -4.80 -0.06 14.98
C SER A 418 -4.96 -0.36 16.47
N GLY A 419 -4.89 0.65 17.33
CA GLY A 419 -4.90 0.44 18.78
C GLY A 419 -6.18 -0.16 19.37
N ASP A 420 -7.20 -0.34 18.54
CA ASP A 420 -8.51 -0.84 18.92
C ASP A 420 -8.92 -2.12 18.16
N SER A 421 -7.99 -2.77 17.46
CA SER A 421 -8.28 -3.93 16.60
C SER A 421 -8.57 -5.23 17.34
N VAL A 422 -7.96 -5.44 18.52
CA VAL A 422 -8.12 -6.66 19.32
C VAL A 422 -9.20 -6.43 20.37
N ARG A 423 -10.40 -6.93 20.10
CA ARG A 423 -11.60 -6.70 20.93
C ARG A 423 -12.27 -8.00 21.32
N TRP A 424 -12.91 -7.99 22.49
CA TRP A 424 -13.87 -9.01 22.90
C TRP A 424 -15.13 -8.91 22.04
N ASN A 425 -15.93 -9.98 22.03
CA ASN A 425 -17.20 -10.00 21.31
C ASN A 425 -18.18 -8.92 21.80
N ASP A 426 -18.07 -8.46 23.05
CA ASP A 426 -18.86 -7.34 23.58
C ASP A 426 -18.33 -5.94 23.22
N GLY A 427 -17.22 -5.87 22.47
CA GLY A 427 -16.61 -4.64 21.97
C GLY A 427 -15.54 -4.02 22.90
N ARG A 428 -15.33 -4.54 24.12
CA ARG A 428 -14.20 -4.12 24.97
C ARG A 428 -12.86 -4.40 24.27
N ILE A 429 -11.85 -3.58 24.52
CA ILE A 429 -10.49 -3.81 24.00
C ILE A 429 -9.75 -4.77 24.94
N ALA A 430 -8.99 -5.71 24.37
CA ALA A 430 -8.16 -6.63 25.15
C ALA A 430 -6.90 -5.93 25.69
N ASP A 431 -6.47 -6.31 26.89
CA ASP A 431 -5.23 -5.78 27.48
C ASP A 431 -4.05 -6.67 27.09
N GLY A 432 -2.93 -6.05 26.72
CA GLY A 432 -1.68 -6.75 26.42
C GLY A 432 -0.91 -7.24 27.66
N PRO A 433 0.05 -8.17 27.50
CA PRO A 433 0.53 -8.75 26.25
C PRO A 433 -0.53 -9.54 25.46
N ILE A 434 -0.43 -9.54 24.13
CA ILE A 434 -1.40 -10.19 23.24
C ILE A 434 -0.70 -11.28 22.43
N ALA A 435 -1.24 -12.50 22.47
CA ALA A 435 -0.83 -13.61 21.60
C ALA A 435 -1.86 -13.82 20.49
N LEU A 436 -1.59 -13.31 19.29
CA LEU A 436 -2.50 -13.37 18.13
C LEU A 436 -2.54 -14.76 17.49
N CYS A 437 -3.71 -15.20 17.02
CA CYS A 437 -3.87 -16.54 16.45
C CYS A 437 -3.09 -16.70 15.13
N GLU A 438 -3.17 -15.74 14.21
CA GLU A 438 -2.50 -15.84 12.91
C GLU A 438 -0.98 -15.91 13.04
N VAL A 439 -0.43 -15.23 14.06
CA VAL A 439 1.00 -15.22 14.35
C VAL A 439 1.47 -16.61 14.78
N GLN A 440 0.63 -17.35 15.53
CA GLN A 440 0.96 -18.74 15.88
C GLN A 440 0.97 -19.61 14.62
N GLY A 441 0.02 -19.41 13.71
CA GLY A 441 0.00 -20.08 12.40
C GLY A 441 1.27 -19.79 11.59
N TYR A 442 1.71 -18.53 11.54
CA TYR A 442 2.95 -18.17 10.86
C TYR A 442 4.18 -18.75 11.56
N ALA A 443 4.23 -18.75 12.88
CA ALA A 443 5.36 -19.30 13.62
C ALA A 443 5.46 -20.82 13.43
N TYR A 444 4.33 -21.52 13.41
CA TYR A 444 4.26 -22.93 13.07
C TYR A 444 4.78 -23.20 11.65
N GLN A 445 4.28 -22.47 10.66
CA GLN A 445 4.73 -22.61 9.27
C GLN A 445 6.23 -22.29 9.17
N ALA A 446 6.68 -21.17 9.73
CA ALA A 446 8.08 -20.75 9.72
C ALA A 446 9.02 -21.78 10.35
N ALA A 447 8.62 -22.44 11.43
CA ALA A 447 9.41 -23.50 12.05
C ALA A 447 9.58 -24.73 11.12
N LEU A 448 8.52 -25.13 10.40
CA LEU A 448 8.60 -26.22 9.43
C LEU A 448 9.41 -25.85 8.19
N GLU A 449 9.19 -24.65 7.65
CA GLU A 449 9.94 -24.10 6.52
C GLU A 449 11.43 -23.96 6.85
N GLY A 450 11.73 -23.42 8.03
CA GLY A 450 13.09 -23.31 8.55
C GLY A 450 13.74 -24.66 8.74
N ALA A 451 13.02 -25.66 9.26
CA ALA A 451 13.54 -27.02 9.38
C ALA A 451 13.90 -27.63 8.01
N GLU A 452 13.04 -27.44 7.01
CA GLU A 452 13.28 -27.92 5.64
C GLU A 452 14.49 -27.24 5.00
N LEU A 453 14.64 -25.92 5.18
CA LEU A 453 15.82 -25.17 4.73
C LEU A 453 17.09 -25.66 5.43
N LEU A 454 17.06 -25.84 6.75
CA LEU A 454 18.21 -26.38 7.49
C LEU A 454 18.63 -27.75 6.95
N GLU A 455 17.68 -28.65 6.73
CA GLU A 455 17.94 -29.99 6.17
C GLU A 455 18.49 -29.91 4.74
N THR A 456 17.85 -29.12 3.87
CA THR A 456 18.25 -28.92 2.46
C THR A 456 19.70 -28.45 2.34
N PHE A 457 20.14 -27.55 3.23
CA PHE A 457 21.50 -27.00 3.23
C PHE A 457 22.47 -27.73 4.17
N GLY A 458 22.06 -28.85 4.78
CA GLY A 458 22.92 -29.67 5.65
C GLY A 458 23.30 -28.99 6.97
N LEU A 459 22.48 -28.07 7.47
CA LEU A 459 22.61 -27.42 8.77
C LEU A 459 21.87 -28.20 9.88
N PRO A 460 22.37 -28.18 11.13
CA PRO A 460 21.72 -28.88 12.24
C PRO A 460 20.45 -28.15 12.71
N GLY A 461 19.59 -28.85 13.48
CA GLY A 461 18.45 -28.27 14.20
C GLY A 461 17.07 -28.52 13.56
N ALA A 462 16.99 -29.14 12.39
CA ALA A 462 15.71 -29.40 11.71
C ALA A 462 14.70 -30.19 12.57
N GLU A 463 15.14 -31.29 13.20
CA GLU A 463 14.26 -32.10 14.07
C GLU A 463 13.81 -31.36 15.35
N GLU A 464 14.65 -30.47 15.89
CA GLU A 464 14.31 -29.64 17.05
C GLU A 464 13.18 -28.66 16.68
N TRP A 465 13.27 -28.05 15.50
CA TRP A 465 12.24 -27.16 14.98
C TRP A 465 10.92 -27.87 14.65
N ARG A 466 10.98 -29.09 14.11
CA ARG A 466 9.78 -29.92 13.90
C ARG A 466 9.11 -30.29 15.22
N SER A 467 9.90 -30.62 16.25
CA SER A 467 9.38 -30.87 17.60
C SER A 467 8.78 -29.62 18.24
N TRP A 468 9.44 -28.46 18.09
CA TRP A 468 8.93 -27.17 18.55
C TRP A 468 7.58 -26.84 17.90
N ALA A 469 7.47 -26.99 16.58
CA ALA A 469 6.25 -26.77 15.82
C ALA A 469 5.11 -27.71 16.27
N ALA A 470 5.42 -29.00 16.48
CA ALA A 470 4.43 -29.97 16.96
C ALA A 470 3.85 -29.59 18.34
N GLN A 471 4.69 -29.08 19.24
CA GLN A 471 4.24 -28.61 20.55
C GLN A 471 3.40 -27.33 20.46
N LEU A 472 3.77 -26.38 19.59
CA LEU A 472 2.97 -25.18 19.34
C LEU A 472 1.57 -25.56 18.80
N LYS A 473 1.52 -26.45 17.80
CA LYS A 473 0.26 -26.97 17.25
C LYS A 473 -0.62 -27.60 18.32
N MET A 474 -0.05 -28.44 19.20
CA MET A 474 -0.79 -29.05 20.30
C MET A 474 -1.38 -27.98 21.24
N ARG A 475 -0.56 -27.05 21.75
CA ARG A 475 -1.02 -25.99 22.66
C ARG A 475 -2.08 -25.10 22.03
N PHE A 476 -1.90 -24.72 20.76
CA PHE A 476 -2.84 -23.89 20.03
C PHE A 476 -4.23 -24.54 19.99
N ASN A 477 -4.29 -25.81 19.59
CA ASN A 477 -5.55 -26.54 19.49
C ASN A 477 -6.20 -26.83 20.85
N GLU A 478 -5.48 -26.70 21.96
CA GLU A 478 -6.04 -26.81 23.31
C GLU A 478 -6.59 -25.48 23.85
N GLN A 479 -5.98 -24.34 23.52
CA GLN A 479 -6.23 -23.07 24.23
C GLN A 479 -6.98 -22.00 23.43
N PHE A 480 -6.91 -22.01 22.10
CA PHE A 480 -7.46 -20.91 21.29
C PHE A 480 -8.95 -21.05 20.96
N TRP A 481 -9.62 -22.17 21.24
CA TRP A 481 -10.97 -22.41 20.72
C TRP A 481 -12.09 -21.81 21.59
N VAL A 482 -13.02 -21.12 20.93
CA VAL A 482 -14.27 -20.58 21.51
C VAL A 482 -15.48 -21.04 20.70
N ASP A 483 -16.68 -20.85 21.24
CA ASP A 483 -17.95 -21.15 20.56
C ASP A 483 -18.99 -20.07 20.93
N ASP A 484 -19.56 -19.41 19.92
CA ASP A 484 -20.57 -18.35 20.07
C ASP A 484 -22.03 -18.86 19.99
N GLY A 485 -22.21 -20.19 19.95
CA GLY A 485 -23.49 -20.86 19.73
C GLY A 485 -23.85 -21.06 18.26
N ARG A 486 -23.07 -20.55 17.31
CA ARG A 486 -23.21 -20.78 15.86
C ARG A 486 -22.15 -21.74 15.30
N GLY A 487 -21.21 -22.15 16.13
CA GLY A 487 -20.12 -23.06 15.80
C GLY A 487 -18.83 -22.62 16.46
N ARG A 488 -17.91 -23.57 16.64
CA ARG A 488 -16.60 -23.30 17.22
C ARG A 488 -15.68 -22.57 16.24
N TYR A 489 -14.76 -21.76 16.75
CA TYR A 489 -13.70 -21.11 15.98
C TYR A 489 -12.54 -20.70 16.89
N PRO A 490 -11.34 -20.46 16.34
CA PRO A 490 -10.23 -19.89 17.10
C PRO A 490 -10.53 -18.44 17.52
N ALA A 491 -10.30 -18.12 18.78
CA ALA A 491 -10.22 -16.77 19.30
C ALA A 491 -9.16 -15.97 18.53
N ILE A 492 -9.39 -14.66 18.34
CA ILE A 492 -8.42 -13.78 17.66
C ILE A 492 -7.08 -13.75 18.41
N ALA A 493 -7.11 -13.85 19.74
CA ALA A 493 -5.93 -13.79 20.58
C ALA A 493 -6.16 -14.43 21.96
N LEU A 494 -5.06 -14.62 22.70
CA LEU A 494 -5.07 -14.68 24.15
C LEU A 494 -4.65 -13.31 24.73
N ASP A 495 -5.36 -12.83 25.75
CA ASP A 495 -5.02 -11.59 26.47
C ASP A 495 -3.91 -11.79 27.52
N LYS A 496 -3.56 -10.73 28.27
CA LYS A 496 -2.58 -10.77 29.36
C LYS A 496 -2.84 -11.84 30.44
N ASP A 497 -4.11 -12.22 30.64
CA ASP A 497 -4.55 -13.22 31.61
C ASP A 497 -4.69 -14.60 30.95
N LYS A 498 -4.21 -14.73 29.70
CA LYS A 498 -4.30 -15.90 28.82
C LYS A 498 -5.74 -16.36 28.56
N ARG A 499 -6.68 -15.41 28.56
CA ARG A 499 -8.07 -15.68 28.23
C ARG A 499 -8.32 -15.54 26.73
N PRO A 500 -9.06 -16.46 26.10
CA PRO A 500 -9.41 -16.36 24.69
C PRO A 500 -10.29 -15.14 24.40
N VAL A 501 -9.79 -14.21 23.58
CA VAL A 501 -10.52 -13.04 23.10
C VAL A 501 -11.49 -13.49 22.01
N ASP A 502 -12.78 -13.49 22.32
CA ASP A 502 -13.81 -14.30 21.68
C ASP A 502 -14.49 -13.69 20.44
N SER A 503 -14.04 -12.52 19.96
CA SER A 503 -14.60 -11.94 18.74
C SER A 503 -14.21 -12.77 17.51
N LEU A 504 -15.19 -13.08 16.65
CA LEU A 504 -14.93 -13.66 15.33
C LEU A 504 -14.36 -12.61 14.37
N THR A 505 -13.17 -12.85 13.86
CA THR A 505 -12.45 -11.98 12.92
C THR A 505 -11.84 -12.76 11.76
N SER A 506 -11.37 -12.04 10.73
CA SER A 506 -10.71 -12.64 9.57
C SER A 506 -9.40 -13.35 9.89
N ASN A 507 -8.75 -13.03 11.03
CA ASN A 507 -7.47 -13.60 11.46
C ASN A 507 -7.47 -15.13 11.46
N ILE A 508 -8.61 -15.77 11.77
CA ILE A 508 -8.71 -17.23 11.77
C ILE A 508 -8.43 -17.85 10.40
N GLY A 509 -8.69 -17.11 9.31
CA GLY A 509 -8.46 -17.59 7.96
C GLY A 509 -6.99 -17.57 7.53
N HIS A 510 -6.14 -16.83 8.26
CA HIS A 510 -4.69 -16.88 8.08
C HIS A 510 -4.07 -18.17 8.66
N LEU A 511 -4.84 -18.96 9.42
CA LEU A 511 -4.42 -20.27 9.92
C LEU A 511 -4.53 -21.36 8.82
N LEU A 512 -5.40 -21.17 7.83
CA LEU A 512 -5.61 -22.10 6.73
C LEU A 512 -4.34 -22.19 5.87
N GLY A 513 -3.96 -23.42 5.49
CA GLY A 513 -2.77 -23.69 4.69
C GLY A 513 -1.45 -23.67 5.47
N THR A 514 -1.46 -23.24 6.74
CA THR A 514 -0.25 -23.26 7.60
C THR A 514 0.04 -24.66 8.15
N GLY A 515 -1.00 -25.49 8.27
CA GLY A 515 -0.95 -26.81 8.91
C GLY A 515 -1.09 -26.78 10.44
N ILE A 516 -1.30 -25.62 11.09
CA ILE A 516 -1.48 -25.55 12.55
C ILE A 516 -2.81 -26.13 13.03
N LEU A 517 -3.86 -26.09 12.20
CA LEU A 517 -5.18 -26.64 12.52
C LEU A 517 -5.21 -28.17 12.38
N ASP A 518 -6.14 -28.83 13.06
CA ASP A 518 -6.53 -30.20 12.73
C ASP A 518 -7.66 -30.20 11.66
N ASP A 519 -7.94 -31.37 11.08
CA ASP A 519 -8.87 -31.50 9.94
C ASP A 519 -10.28 -31.01 10.27
N ASP A 520 -10.73 -31.17 11.52
CA ASP A 520 -12.05 -30.68 11.92
C ASP A 520 -12.01 -29.17 12.15
N GLY A 521 -10.95 -28.64 12.76
CA GLY A 521 -10.74 -27.22 12.92
C GLY A 521 -10.65 -26.45 11.60
N VAL A 522 -10.07 -27.04 10.56
CA VAL A 522 -10.14 -26.49 9.19
C VAL A 522 -11.59 -26.33 8.74
N LYS A 523 -12.42 -27.37 8.88
CA LYS A 523 -13.85 -27.30 8.50
C LYS A 523 -14.60 -26.21 9.26
N ASP A 524 -14.34 -26.07 10.56
CA ASP A 524 -14.99 -25.05 11.38
C ASP A 524 -14.60 -23.64 10.95
N VAL A 525 -13.31 -23.39 10.72
CA VAL A 525 -12.81 -22.10 10.24
C VAL A 525 -13.43 -21.75 8.88
N VAL A 526 -13.45 -22.69 7.94
CA VAL A 526 -14.09 -22.51 6.63
C VAL A 526 -15.57 -22.15 6.78
N ALA A 527 -16.31 -22.89 7.60
CA ALA A 527 -17.74 -22.66 7.81
C ALA A 527 -18.02 -21.28 8.43
N ARG A 528 -17.17 -20.79 9.35
CA ARG A 528 -17.36 -19.47 9.95
C ARG A 528 -16.95 -18.33 9.01
N LEU A 529 -15.88 -18.47 8.23
CA LEU A 529 -15.43 -17.45 7.29
C LEU A 529 -16.37 -17.26 6.10
N THR A 530 -17.00 -18.33 5.64
CA THR A 530 -17.93 -18.30 4.50
C THR A 530 -19.36 -17.91 4.89
N GLY A 531 -19.63 -17.72 6.18
CA GLY A 531 -20.91 -17.23 6.67
C GLY A 531 -21.18 -15.77 6.30
N ASP A 532 -22.46 -15.40 6.16
CA ASP A 532 -22.91 -14.06 5.76
C ASP A 532 -22.41 -12.92 6.68
N ASP A 533 -22.08 -13.26 7.93
CA ASP A 533 -21.52 -12.31 8.90
C ASP A 533 -20.06 -11.96 8.65
N MET A 534 -19.32 -12.80 7.93
CA MET A 534 -17.91 -12.60 7.56
C MET A 534 -17.74 -12.31 6.06
N LEU A 535 -18.26 -13.15 5.18
CA LEU A 535 -18.11 -13.00 3.73
C LEU A 535 -19.11 -11.99 3.18
N SER A 536 -18.65 -10.78 2.87
CA SER A 536 -19.51 -9.66 2.47
C SER A 536 -20.03 -9.74 1.03
N GLY A 537 -19.41 -10.58 0.20
CA GLY A 537 -19.56 -10.54 -1.26
C GLY A 537 -18.68 -9.48 -1.95
N TYR A 538 -17.93 -8.67 -1.23
CA TYR A 538 -16.80 -7.90 -1.78
C TYR A 538 -15.44 -8.44 -1.31
N GLY A 539 -15.46 -9.30 -0.29
CA GLY A 539 -14.31 -9.94 0.35
C GLY A 539 -14.67 -10.33 1.79
N VAL A 540 -13.69 -10.77 2.57
CA VAL A 540 -13.91 -11.15 3.97
C VAL A 540 -13.80 -9.91 4.86
N ARG A 541 -14.80 -9.69 5.73
CA ARG A 541 -14.77 -8.61 6.72
C ARG A 541 -13.72 -8.88 7.77
N THR A 542 -13.09 -7.82 8.25
CA THR A 542 -12.12 -7.90 9.35
C THR A 542 -12.75 -8.33 10.68
N MET A 543 -14.05 -8.15 10.86
CA MET A 543 -14.79 -8.56 12.05
C MET A 543 -16.23 -8.96 11.67
N SER A 544 -16.77 -9.97 12.35
CA SER A 544 -18.17 -10.40 12.15
C SER A 544 -19.14 -9.27 12.44
N VAL A 545 -20.17 -9.11 11.59
CA VAL A 545 -21.24 -8.13 11.83
C VAL A 545 -22.04 -8.38 13.12
N SER A 546 -21.86 -9.55 13.74
CA SER A 546 -22.51 -9.91 15.00
C SER A 546 -21.74 -9.46 16.25
N ALA A 547 -20.47 -9.05 16.09
CA ALA A 547 -19.63 -8.61 17.20
C ALA A 547 -19.94 -7.16 17.60
N GLY A 548 -19.90 -6.86 18.91
CA GLY A 548 -20.18 -5.52 19.45
C GLY A 548 -19.17 -4.46 19.02
N GLY A 549 -17.98 -4.86 18.55
CA GLY A 549 -16.96 -3.97 18.00
C GLY A 549 -17.12 -3.67 16.50
N TYR A 550 -18.08 -4.31 15.81
CA TYR A 550 -18.21 -4.16 14.36
C TYR A 550 -18.68 -2.76 13.95
N TRP A 551 -17.98 -2.17 12.99
CA TRP A 551 -18.44 -1.00 12.25
C TRP A 551 -17.91 -1.06 10.80
N PRO A 552 -18.77 -0.89 9.78
CA PRO A 552 -18.37 -1.12 8.38
C PRO A 552 -17.23 -0.21 7.91
N GLU A 553 -17.15 1.03 8.40
CA GLU A 553 -16.04 1.95 8.11
C GLU A 553 -14.92 1.92 9.17
N SER A 554 -14.87 0.91 10.05
CA SER A 554 -13.74 0.75 10.97
C SER A 554 -12.53 0.14 10.27
N TYR A 555 -11.35 0.71 10.50
CA TYR A 555 -10.11 0.33 9.85
C TYR A 555 -9.80 -1.17 9.97
N HIS A 556 -9.90 -1.75 11.18
CA HIS A 556 -9.67 -3.18 11.44
C HIS A 556 -10.82 -3.93 12.12
N CYS A 557 -11.95 -3.26 12.38
CA CYS A 557 -13.10 -3.85 13.07
C CYS A 557 -14.37 -3.83 12.21
N GLY A 558 -14.26 -4.04 10.90
CA GLY A 558 -15.43 -4.26 10.05
C GLY A 558 -15.23 -4.03 8.57
N SER A 559 -14.22 -3.26 8.17
CA SER A 559 -13.81 -3.08 6.77
C SER A 559 -13.42 -4.40 6.10
N VAL A 560 -13.25 -4.35 4.78
CA VAL A 560 -12.66 -5.43 3.97
C VAL A 560 -11.32 -4.98 3.43
N TRP A 561 -10.31 -5.86 3.55
CA TRP A 561 -8.98 -5.68 3.00
C TRP A 561 -8.73 -6.72 1.90
N ALA A 562 -8.24 -6.27 0.74
CA ALA A 562 -8.00 -7.16 -0.39
C ALA A 562 -6.89 -8.18 -0.12
N HIS A 563 -5.82 -7.76 0.59
CA HIS A 563 -4.73 -8.64 0.97
C HIS A 563 -5.21 -9.74 1.95
N ASP A 564 -5.93 -9.37 3.01
CA ASP A 564 -6.52 -10.31 3.99
C ASP A 564 -7.40 -11.36 3.29
N SER A 565 -8.32 -10.90 2.43
CA SER A 565 -9.16 -11.79 1.63
C SER A 565 -8.35 -12.73 0.73
N ALA A 566 -7.24 -12.25 0.14
CA ALA A 566 -6.36 -13.09 -0.68
C ALA A 566 -5.56 -14.11 0.14
N ILE A 567 -5.15 -13.79 1.37
CA ILE A 567 -4.52 -14.75 2.28
C ILE A 567 -5.50 -15.88 2.58
N ILE A 568 -6.73 -15.54 2.94
CA ILE A 568 -7.80 -16.50 3.23
C ILE A 568 -8.10 -17.35 2.00
N MET A 569 -8.23 -16.73 0.83
CA MET A 569 -8.44 -17.42 -0.44
C MET A 569 -7.33 -18.43 -0.75
N ASN A 570 -6.06 -18.06 -0.55
CA ASN A 570 -4.93 -18.95 -0.76
C ASN A 570 -4.93 -20.10 0.26
N GLY A 571 -5.29 -19.83 1.51
CA GLY A 571 -5.48 -20.85 2.55
C GLY A 571 -6.60 -21.84 2.21
N LEU A 572 -7.77 -21.35 1.79
CA LEU A 572 -8.88 -22.17 1.31
C LEU A 572 -8.45 -23.08 0.15
N ARG A 573 -7.73 -22.53 -0.83
CA ARG A 573 -7.17 -23.30 -1.94
C ARG A 573 -6.21 -24.39 -1.45
N ALA A 574 -5.32 -24.07 -0.51
CA ALA A 574 -4.34 -25.01 0.02
C ALA A 574 -4.99 -26.17 0.80
N GLU A 575 -6.12 -25.91 1.46
CA GLU A 575 -6.92 -26.90 2.20
C GLU A 575 -7.94 -27.66 1.31
N GLY A 576 -8.00 -27.36 0.00
CA GLY A 576 -8.86 -28.04 -0.96
C GLY A 576 -10.30 -27.48 -1.09
N TYR A 577 -10.60 -26.36 -0.44
CA TYR A 577 -11.89 -25.65 -0.51
C TYR A 577 -11.92 -24.69 -1.70
N HIS A 578 -11.87 -25.28 -2.90
CA HIS A 578 -11.67 -24.51 -4.13
C HIS A 578 -12.89 -23.65 -4.51
N ASP A 579 -14.11 -24.12 -4.25
CA ASP A 579 -15.34 -23.37 -4.55
C ASP A 579 -15.45 -22.12 -3.66
N GLU A 580 -15.11 -22.26 -2.37
CA GLU A 580 -15.04 -21.17 -1.41
C GLU A 580 -13.94 -20.16 -1.78
N ALA A 581 -12.77 -20.64 -2.21
CA ALA A 581 -11.71 -19.78 -2.72
C ALA A 581 -12.16 -18.97 -3.95
N VAL A 582 -12.87 -19.60 -4.89
CA VAL A 582 -13.45 -18.91 -6.06
C VAL A 582 -14.50 -17.88 -5.63
N GLN A 583 -15.32 -18.17 -4.61
CA GLN A 583 -16.31 -17.23 -4.07
C GLN A 583 -15.64 -15.95 -3.52
N VAL A 584 -14.51 -16.09 -2.83
CA VAL A 584 -13.72 -14.92 -2.37
C VAL A 584 -13.15 -14.14 -3.56
N ALA A 585 -12.59 -14.83 -4.57
CA ALA A 585 -12.06 -14.20 -5.78
C ALA A 585 -13.14 -13.42 -6.56
N GLU A 586 -14.35 -13.98 -6.69
CA GLU A 586 -15.51 -13.29 -7.28
C GLU A 586 -15.86 -12.00 -6.52
N GLY A 587 -15.80 -12.04 -5.18
CA GLY A 587 -15.98 -10.86 -4.35
C GLY A 587 -14.95 -9.78 -4.62
N LEU A 588 -13.67 -10.14 -4.71
CA LEU A 588 -12.59 -9.20 -5.01
C LEU A 588 -12.70 -8.61 -6.42
N VAL A 589 -13.08 -9.39 -7.42
CA VAL A 589 -13.34 -8.87 -8.79
C VAL A 589 -14.52 -7.89 -8.78
N ARG A 590 -15.55 -8.16 -7.98
CA ARG A 590 -16.68 -7.23 -7.80
C ARG A 590 -16.24 -5.94 -7.09
N ALA A 591 -15.37 -6.04 -6.08
CA ALA A 591 -14.77 -4.88 -5.43
C ALA A 591 -13.91 -4.05 -6.39
N ALA A 592 -13.07 -4.71 -7.22
CA ALA A 592 -12.27 -4.04 -8.24
C ALA A 592 -13.14 -3.14 -9.15
N ALA A 593 -14.26 -3.66 -9.64
CA ALA A 593 -15.18 -2.88 -10.47
C ALA A 593 -15.80 -1.67 -9.75
N ALA A 594 -15.91 -1.70 -8.42
CA ALA A 594 -16.43 -0.58 -7.64
C ALA A 594 -15.43 0.59 -7.51
N PHE A 595 -14.13 0.28 -7.62
CA PHE A 595 -13.00 1.21 -7.47
C PHE A 595 -12.20 1.38 -8.77
N ASP A 596 -12.90 1.34 -9.91
CA ASP A 596 -12.31 1.58 -11.24
C ASP A 596 -11.09 0.69 -11.54
N TYR A 597 -11.13 -0.56 -11.04
CA TYR A 597 -10.11 -1.59 -11.17
C TYR A 597 -8.77 -1.30 -10.47
N GLN A 598 -8.75 -0.29 -9.59
CA GLN A 598 -7.65 -0.01 -8.68
C GLN A 598 -8.15 -0.09 -7.24
N ILE A 599 -8.06 -1.27 -6.64
CA ILE A 599 -8.56 -1.48 -5.27
C ILE A 599 -7.68 -0.69 -4.27
N PRO A 600 -8.26 0.11 -3.37
CA PRO A 600 -7.52 0.80 -2.31
C PRO A 600 -6.97 -0.16 -1.26
N GLU A 601 -6.25 0.40 -0.29
CA GLU A 601 -5.81 -0.32 0.90
C GLU A 601 -6.93 -1.14 1.55
N LEU A 602 -8.09 -0.50 1.78
CA LEU A 602 -9.29 -1.10 2.35
C LEU A 602 -10.57 -0.35 1.90
N TYR A 603 -11.73 -0.97 2.13
CA TYR A 603 -13.05 -0.38 1.89
C TYR A 603 -14.09 -0.87 2.89
N SER A 604 -15.28 -0.25 2.87
CA SER A 604 -16.35 -0.54 3.82
C SER A 604 -16.76 -2.02 3.83
N GLY A 605 -17.13 -2.51 5.02
CA GLY A 605 -17.69 -3.84 5.26
C GLY A 605 -19.11 -4.06 4.74
N ASP A 606 -19.58 -3.27 3.79
CA ASP A 606 -20.93 -3.34 3.23
C ASP A 606 -21.22 -4.71 2.63
N ALA A 607 -22.44 -5.23 2.85
CA ALA A 607 -22.88 -6.47 2.24
C ALA A 607 -23.30 -6.25 0.78
N TRP A 608 -22.91 -7.16 -0.10
CA TRP A 608 -23.50 -7.28 -1.43
C TRP A 608 -24.93 -7.82 -1.32
N CYS A 609 -25.91 -7.08 -1.84
CA CYS A 609 -27.33 -7.44 -1.75
C CYS A 609 -27.96 -7.86 -3.10
N GLY A 610 -27.13 -8.16 -4.11
CA GLY A 610 -27.59 -8.43 -5.47
C GLY A 610 -27.95 -7.17 -6.27
N GLY A 611 -27.80 -7.23 -7.60
CA GLY A 611 -28.04 -6.11 -8.52
C GLY A 611 -26.83 -5.19 -8.72
N ASP A 612 -26.94 -4.27 -9.69
CA ASP A 612 -25.86 -3.38 -10.14
C ASP A 612 -25.71 -2.08 -9.32
N GLU A 613 -26.59 -1.82 -8.35
CA GLU A 613 -26.76 -0.45 -7.81
C GLU A 613 -25.96 -0.16 -6.53
N ARG A 614 -25.54 -1.15 -5.73
CA ARG A 614 -24.76 -0.89 -4.51
C ARG A 614 -23.30 -1.25 -4.71
N ARG A 615 -22.43 -0.28 -4.44
CA ARG A 615 -20.97 -0.41 -4.36
C ARG A 615 -20.58 -0.26 -2.88
N PRO A 616 -19.52 -0.93 -2.39
CA PRO A 616 -19.05 -0.71 -1.03
C PRO A 616 -18.55 0.74 -0.92
N ALA A 617 -18.84 1.39 0.19
CA ALA A 617 -18.33 2.75 0.42
C ALA A 617 -16.79 2.74 0.48
N PRO A 618 -16.10 3.74 -0.11
CA PRO A 618 -14.66 3.86 0.03
C PRO A 618 -14.29 4.20 1.48
N TYR A 619 -13.20 3.63 1.99
CA TYR A 619 -12.65 4.09 3.26
C TYR A 619 -12.00 5.47 3.07
N PRO A 620 -12.34 6.49 3.88
CA PRO A 620 -12.01 7.88 3.55
C PRO A 620 -10.53 8.18 3.38
N ALA A 621 -9.65 7.53 4.15
CA ALA A 621 -8.22 7.84 4.22
C ALA A 621 -7.32 6.72 3.69
N ALA A 622 -7.87 5.75 2.96
CA ALA A 622 -7.12 4.58 2.48
C ALA A 622 -6.00 4.98 1.52
N CYS A 623 -4.83 4.35 1.65
CA CYS A 623 -3.79 4.45 0.62
C CYS A 623 -4.31 3.96 -0.73
N HIS A 624 -3.85 4.61 -1.80
CA HIS A 624 -4.29 4.33 -3.17
C HIS A 624 -3.21 4.78 -4.19
N PRO A 625 -2.41 3.86 -4.76
CA PRO A 625 -2.42 2.41 -4.56
C PRO A 625 -1.71 1.97 -3.26
N GLN A 626 -1.93 0.71 -2.89
CA GLN A 626 -1.27 0.01 -1.80
C GLN A 626 -0.74 -1.35 -2.31
N ALA A 627 0.54 -1.65 -2.04
CA ALA A 627 1.27 -2.77 -2.65
C ALA A 627 0.62 -4.13 -2.39
N TRP A 628 0.28 -4.45 -1.14
CA TRP A 628 -0.32 -5.76 -0.83
C TRP A 628 -1.74 -5.93 -1.41
N SER A 629 -2.45 -4.81 -1.65
CA SER A 629 -3.79 -4.80 -2.26
C SER A 629 -3.67 -4.99 -3.76
N ALA A 630 -2.69 -4.32 -4.40
CA ALA A 630 -2.38 -4.55 -5.81
C ALA A 630 -1.87 -5.99 -6.04
N ALA A 631 -0.93 -6.46 -5.22
CA ALA A 631 -0.36 -7.81 -5.32
C ALA A 631 -1.41 -8.92 -5.06
N SER A 632 -2.48 -8.64 -4.31
CA SER A 632 -3.59 -9.58 -4.12
C SER A 632 -4.24 -10.04 -5.44
N SER A 633 -4.21 -9.21 -6.49
CA SER A 633 -4.71 -9.60 -7.81
C SER A 633 -3.89 -10.72 -8.46
N ILE A 634 -2.59 -10.81 -8.11
CA ILE A 634 -1.71 -11.88 -8.60
C ILE A 634 -2.03 -13.19 -7.88
N SER A 635 -2.46 -13.16 -6.62
CA SER A 635 -3.00 -14.34 -5.95
C SER A 635 -4.28 -14.83 -6.63
N VAL A 636 -5.18 -13.92 -7.04
CA VAL A 636 -6.38 -14.28 -7.82
C VAL A 636 -5.99 -14.88 -9.17
N LEU A 637 -5.03 -14.30 -9.89
CA LEU A 637 -4.50 -14.87 -11.13
C LEU A 637 -3.95 -16.29 -10.91
N ALA A 638 -3.16 -16.48 -9.85
CA ALA A 638 -2.55 -17.76 -9.51
C ALA A 638 -3.60 -18.82 -9.14
N LEU A 639 -4.69 -18.43 -8.47
CA LEU A 639 -5.84 -19.30 -8.24
C LEU A 639 -6.50 -19.71 -9.56
N LEU A 640 -6.86 -18.74 -10.40
CA LEU A 640 -7.62 -18.97 -11.64
C LEU A 640 -6.85 -19.79 -12.69
N LEU A 641 -5.52 -19.69 -12.71
CA LEU A 641 -4.65 -20.48 -13.59
C LEU A 641 -4.07 -21.74 -12.91
N ASP A 642 -4.41 -21.99 -11.64
CA ASP A 642 -3.81 -23.01 -10.78
C ASP A 642 -2.26 -23.04 -10.86
N LEU A 643 -1.62 -21.87 -10.74
CA LEU A 643 -0.16 -21.77 -10.77
C LEU A 643 0.43 -22.41 -9.51
N LYS A 644 1.45 -23.25 -9.69
CA LYS A 644 2.16 -23.98 -8.63
C LYS A 644 3.69 -23.77 -8.72
N PRO A 645 4.42 -23.94 -7.61
CA PRO A 645 5.88 -23.77 -7.58
C PRO A 645 6.65 -24.68 -8.54
N ASP A 646 6.13 -25.89 -8.81
CA ASP A 646 6.72 -26.84 -9.75
C ASP A 646 6.50 -26.47 -11.24
N GLY A 647 5.90 -25.31 -11.51
CA GLY A 647 5.54 -24.82 -12.84
C GLY A 647 4.37 -25.57 -13.46
N SER A 648 3.76 -26.53 -12.76
CA SER A 648 2.56 -27.19 -13.24
C SER A 648 1.36 -26.25 -13.16
N SER A 649 0.42 -26.44 -14.09
CA SER A 649 -0.91 -25.84 -14.06
C SER A 649 -1.90 -26.92 -14.42
N SER A 650 -2.89 -27.14 -13.57
CA SER A 650 -3.97 -28.07 -13.86
C SER A 650 -5.24 -27.52 -13.23
N PRO A 651 -6.03 -26.72 -13.96
CA PRO A 651 -7.22 -26.10 -13.38
C PRO A 651 -8.13 -27.20 -12.81
N LEU A 652 -8.22 -27.25 -11.48
CA LEU A 652 -9.05 -28.19 -10.74
C LEU A 652 -10.54 -27.82 -10.87
N ILE A 653 -10.81 -26.57 -11.24
CA ILE A 653 -12.12 -26.01 -11.59
C ILE A 653 -11.97 -25.05 -12.79
N ASP A 654 -13.02 -24.91 -13.60
CA ASP A 654 -13.10 -23.98 -14.74
C ASP A 654 -14.14 -22.87 -14.44
N PRO A 655 -13.84 -21.93 -13.51
CA PRO A 655 -14.77 -20.87 -13.18
C PRO A 655 -14.89 -19.90 -14.37
N PRO A 656 -16.06 -19.24 -14.56
CA PRO A 656 -16.23 -18.26 -15.64
C PRO A 656 -15.15 -17.17 -15.68
N LEU A 657 -14.59 -16.80 -14.53
CA LEU A 657 -13.48 -15.84 -14.39
C LEU A 657 -12.18 -16.28 -15.08
N ALA A 658 -11.93 -17.59 -15.20
CA ALA A 658 -10.70 -18.15 -15.77
C ALA A 658 -10.78 -18.37 -17.31
N ARG A 659 -11.97 -18.17 -17.91
CA ARG A 659 -12.19 -18.48 -19.32
C ARG A 659 -11.24 -17.70 -20.23
N ASP A 660 -10.48 -18.43 -21.04
CA ASP A 660 -9.47 -17.91 -21.98
C ASP A 660 -8.38 -17.05 -21.31
N LEU A 661 -8.24 -17.11 -19.98
CA LEU A 661 -7.29 -16.32 -19.21
C LEU A 661 -5.85 -16.78 -19.49
N ARG A 662 -4.97 -15.84 -19.79
CA ARG A 662 -3.55 -16.10 -20.08
C ARG A 662 -2.68 -14.88 -19.80
N MET A 663 -1.46 -15.16 -19.35
CA MET A 663 -0.37 -14.18 -19.28
C MET A 663 0.29 -14.06 -20.66
N VAL A 664 0.47 -12.84 -21.13
CA VAL A 664 1.12 -12.50 -22.40
C VAL A 664 2.31 -11.60 -22.10
N ARG A 665 3.45 -11.87 -22.73
CA ARG A 665 4.58 -10.94 -22.74
C ARG A 665 4.63 -10.26 -24.10
N ASP A 666 4.53 -8.93 -24.09
CA ASP A 666 4.70 -8.13 -25.30
C ASP A 666 6.14 -8.33 -25.80
N ALA A 667 6.31 -8.48 -27.12
CA ALA A 667 7.63 -8.49 -27.73
C ALA A 667 8.20 -7.07 -27.61
N GLY A 668 9.12 -6.89 -26.66
CA GLY A 668 9.78 -5.62 -26.38
C GLY A 668 10.63 -5.09 -27.52
#